data_AF-Q7TQ90-F1
#
_entry.id   AF-Q7TQ90-F1
#
_cell.length_a   1.000
_cell.length_b   1.000
_cell.length_c   1.000
_cell.angle_alpha   90.00
_cell.angle_beta   90.00
_cell.angle_gamma   90.00
#
_symmetry.space_group_name_H-M   'P 1'
#
loop_
_entity.id
_entity.type
_entity.pdbx_description
1 polymer ?
#
loop_
_entity_poly.entity_id
_entity_poly.type
_entity_poly.pdbx_seq_one_letter_code
_entity_poly.pdbx_strand_id
1 'polypeptide(L)'
;MCDSGELWPMTPVLRPHVAQVITCKAAIAWKTDSPLCIEEIEVSPPKAHEVRIKVIATCVCPTDINATNPKKKALFPVVLGHECAGIVESVGPGVTNFKPGDKVIPFFAPQCKKCKLCLSPLTNLCGKLRNFKYPTIDQELMEDRTSRFTCKGRSIYHFMGVSSFSQYTVVSEANLARVDDEANLERVCLIGCGFTSGYGAAINTAKVTPGSACAVFGLGCVGLSAVIGCKIAGASRIIAIDINSEKFPKAKALGATDCLNPRDLDKPVQDVITELTGGGVDFSLDCAGTAQTLGRAQERQDPCLRHRRNLKETDRINSSLHPNPVGGRAEPSERQTRLGNQKRLQSVHIQTPEENTKRHLEPWCTEAPGKSGADLPGCCRRGEDLGSTPRANLSLGTTGWKSVDSVPNLVTDYKNKKFDLDLLVTHALPFDKINDAIDLMNQGKRHLLPPPRKPAYIKPRLRRSAPPLTHAGLIPGFRYTFVPLRSLDPELADMANQVIRCKAAVAWEAGKPLSIEEIEVAPPQAHEVRIKIIATAVCHTDAYTLSGADPEGCFPVILGHEGAGIVESVGEGVTKLKAGDTVIPLYIPQCGECKFCLNPKTNLCQKIRVTQGKGLMPDGTSRFTCKGKPILHFMGTSTFSEYTVVADISVAKIDPSAPLDKVCLLGCGISTGYGAAVNTAKVEPGSTCAVFGLGGVGLAVIMGCKVAGASRIIGIDINKDKFAKAKEFGATECINPQDFSKSIQEVLIEMTDGGVDFSFECIGNVKVMKPLSMPWPESQRSALEAAHKGWGVSVVVGVAASGEEISTRPFQLVTGRTWKGTAFGGWKSVESVPKLVSEYMSKKIKVDEFVTGNLSFDQINKAFDLMHSGNR
;
A
#
# COMPACT_ATOMS: atom_id res chain seq x y z
N MET A 1 -6.59 -55.85 -70.82
CA MET A 1 -7.85 -56.59 -71.08
C MET A 1 -8.34 -57.07 -69.71
N CYS A 2 -9.05 -56.20 -68.98
CA CYS A 2 -10.52 -56.12 -68.87
C CYS A 2 -10.99 -56.93 -67.64
N ASP A 3 -11.85 -56.49 -66.73
CA ASP A 3 -12.43 -55.18 -66.40
C ASP A 3 -13.24 -55.33 -65.10
N SER A 4 -13.72 -54.20 -64.56
CA SER A 4 -14.65 -53.99 -63.43
C SER A 4 -14.07 -54.13 -62.01
N GLY A 5 -14.03 -53.11 -61.15
CA GLY A 5 -14.60 -51.78 -61.19
C GLY A 5 -15.47 -51.54 -59.96
N GLU A 6 -14.89 -51.03 -58.88
CA GLU A 6 -15.63 -50.28 -57.83
C GLU A 6 -14.65 -49.41 -57.03
N LEU A 7 -14.62 -48.13 -57.38
CA LEU A 7 -13.87 -47.06 -56.72
C LEU A 7 -14.61 -46.67 -55.43
N TRP A 8 -14.01 -46.96 -54.28
CA TRP A 8 -14.37 -46.30 -53.02
C TRP A 8 -14.05 -44.79 -53.13
N PRO A 9 -14.94 -43.89 -52.72
CA PRO A 9 -14.70 -42.46 -52.83
C PRO A 9 -13.53 -42.08 -51.93
N MET A 10 -12.50 -41.51 -52.55
CA MET A 10 -11.42 -40.83 -51.83
C MET A 10 -12.03 -39.85 -50.83
N THR A 11 -11.66 -40.03 -49.56
CA THR A 11 -11.84 -39.03 -48.50
C THR A 11 -11.52 -37.64 -49.05
N PRO A 12 -12.38 -36.63 -48.86
CA PRO A 12 -12.06 -35.29 -49.29
C PRO A 12 -10.84 -34.83 -48.48
N VAL A 13 -9.74 -34.58 -49.19
CA VAL A 13 -8.65 -33.76 -48.68
C VAL A 13 -9.29 -32.46 -48.22
N LEU A 14 -9.32 -32.24 -46.90
CA LEU A 14 -9.78 -31.00 -46.28
C LEU A 14 -8.96 -29.85 -46.90
N ARG A 15 -9.61 -29.07 -47.77
CA ARG A 15 -9.05 -27.80 -48.24
C ARG A 15 -8.80 -26.93 -47.01
N PRO A 16 -7.68 -26.19 -46.93
CA PRO A 16 -7.49 -25.21 -45.86
C PRO A 16 -8.64 -24.19 -45.96
N HIS A 17 -9.41 -24.04 -44.89
CA HIS A 17 -10.52 -23.09 -44.82
C HIS A 17 -10.03 -21.70 -45.24
N VAL A 18 -10.56 -21.22 -46.36
CA VAL A 18 -10.11 -20.02 -47.05
C VAL A 18 -10.51 -18.77 -46.27
N ALA A 19 -9.54 -17.87 -46.13
CA ALA A 19 -9.62 -16.50 -45.68
C ALA A 19 -10.67 -15.67 -46.47
N GLN A 20 -11.93 -15.71 -46.05
CA GLN A 20 -13.00 -14.87 -46.62
C GLN A 20 -13.44 -13.80 -45.62
N VAL A 21 -13.79 -12.63 -46.15
CA VAL A 21 -14.54 -11.61 -45.42
C VAL A 21 -15.91 -12.19 -45.06
N ILE A 22 -16.33 -12.03 -43.82
CA ILE A 22 -17.65 -12.47 -43.36
C ILE A 22 -18.51 -11.27 -42.99
N THR A 23 -19.82 -11.44 -43.12
CA THR A 23 -20.80 -10.43 -42.72
C THR A 23 -21.50 -10.86 -41.44
N CYS A 24 -21.58 -9.97 -40.44
CA CYS A 24 -22.28 -10.26 -39.19
C CYS A 24 -22.81 -8.99 -38.51
N LYS A 25 -23.62 -9.15 -37.46
CA LYS A 25 -24.09 -8.03 -36.63
C LYS A 25 -23.05 -7.64 -35.58
N ALA A 26 -22.87 -6.34 -35.40
CA ALA A 26 -22.11 -5.76 -34.29
C ALA A 26 -22.81 -4.52 -33.74
N ALA A 27 -22.58 -4.23 -32.46
CA ALA A 27 -23.06 -3.03 -31.80
C ALA A 27 -21.96 -1.97 -31.81
N ILE A 28 -22.17 -0.93 -32.63
CA ILE A 28 -21.19 0.12 -32.89
C ILE A 28 -21.54 1.36 -32.08
N ALA A 29 -20.56 1.90 -31.35
CA ALA A 29 -20.63 3.27 -30.88
C ALA A 29 -20.13 4.21 -31.98
N TRP A 30 -21.00 5.10 -32.48
CA TRP A 30 -20.64 6.06 -33.55
C TRP A 30 -20.11 7.39 -33.01
N LYS A 31 -20.46 7.74 -31.78
CA LYS A 31 -20.07 8.96 -31.10
C LYS A 31 -20.29 8.80 -29.60
N THR A 32 -19.77 9.74 -28.82
CA THR A 32 -19.99 9.83 -27.37
C THR A 32 -21.47 10.06 -27.04
N ASP A 33 -21.90 9.59 -25.86
CA ASP A 33 -23.26 9.78 -25.33
C ASP A 33 -24.40 9.37 -26.29
N SER A 34 -24.18 8.34 -27.10
CA SER A 34 -25.23 7.76 -27.95
C SER A 34 -25.40 6.27 -27.67
N PRO A 35 -26.63 5.73 -27.76
CA PRO A 35 -26.85 4.29 -27.73
C PRO A 35 -26.03 3.59 -28.81
N LEU A 36 -25.70 2.32 -28.58
CA LEU A 36 -25.03 1.50 -29.58
C LEU A 36 -25.98 1.22 -30.74
N CYS A 37 -25.49 1.36 -31.96
CA CYS A 37 -26.23 0.99 -33.16
C CYS A 37 -25.89 -0.43 -33.57
N ILE A 38 -26.89 -1.31 -33.64
CA ILE A 38 -26.70 -2.65 -34.18
C ILE A 38 -26.68 -2.54 -35.70
N GLU A 39 -25.53 -2.82 -36.28
CA GLU A 39 -25.26 -2.67 -37.70
C GLU A 39 -24.75 -3.99 -38.26
N GLU A 40 -24.97 -4.19 -39.55
CA GLU A 40 -24.30 -5.24 -40.30
C GLU A 40 -22.90 -4.77 -40.69
N ILE A 41 -21.89 -5.56 -40.35
CA ILE A 41 -20.48 -5.25 -40.56
C ILE A 41 -19.78 -6.36 -41.34
N GLU A 42 -18.71 -5.99 -42.03
CA GLU A 42 -17.76 -6.90 -42.64
C GLU A 42 -16.57 -7.13 -41.70
N VAL A 43 -16.26 -8.40 -41.42
CA VAL A 43 -15.10 -8.82 -40.63
C VAL A 43 -14.08 -9.46 -41.55
N SER A 44 -12.93 -8.81 -41.68
CA SER A 44 -11.81 -9.30 -42.48
C SER A 44 -11.26 -10.62 -41.92
N PRO A 45 -10.66 -11.48 -42.77
CA PRO A 45 -9.99 -12.68 -42.29
C PRO A 45 -8.81 -12.35 -41.36
N PRO A 46 -8.46 -13.24 -40.42
CA PRO A 46 -7.33 -13.03 -39.53
C PRO A 46 -6.01 -13.01 -40.32
N LYS A 47 -5.13 -12.05 -40.01
CA LYS A 47 -3.76 -11.99 -40.54
C LYS A 47 -2.78 -12.77 -39.66
N ALA A 48 -1.49 -12.69 -39.96
CA ALA A 48 -0.48 -13.43 -39.22
C ALA A 48 -0.56 -13.18 -37.71
N HIS A 49 -0.50 -14.26 -36.91
CA HIS A 49 -0.64 -14.22 -35.44
C HIS A 49 -2.01 -13.74 -34.92
N GLU A 50 -3.03 -13.71 -35.77
CA GLU A 50 -4.42 -13.35 -35.40
C GLU A 50 -5.36 -14.56 -35.50
N VAL A 51 -6.43 -14.51 -34.72
CA VAL A 51 -7.45 -15.54 -34.64
C VAL A 51 -8.82 -14.89 -34.74
N ARG A 52 -9.70 -15.42 -35.60
CA ARG A 52 -11.09 -15.01 -35.67
C ARG A 52 -11.96 -15.95 -34.84
N ILE A 53 -12.78 -15.36 -33.98
CA ILE A 53 -13.58 -16.05 -32.97
C ILE A 53 -15.05 -15.76 -33.25
N LYS A 54 -15.87 -16.81 -33.27
CA LYS A 54 -17.32 -16.71 -33.13
C LYS A 54 -17.65 -16.49 -31.66
N VAL A 55 -18.15 -15.31 -31.33
CA VAL A 55 -18.52 -14.96 -29.96
C VAL A 55 -19.81 -15.70 -29.59
N ILE A 56 -19.79 -16.44 -28.49
CA ILE A 56 -20.95 -17.17 -27.98
C ILE A 56 -21.66 -16.36 -26.90
N ALA A 57 -20.90 -15.74 -26.01
CA ALA A 57 -21.44 -14.86 -24.98
C ALA A 57 -20.47 -13.72 -24.68
N THR A 58 -21.02 -12.55 -24.36
CA THR A 58 -20.28 -11.37 -23.94
C THR A 58 -20.93 -10.74 -22.70
N CYS A 59 -20.11 -10.16 -21.83
CA CYS A 59 -20.58 -9.41 -20.67
C CYS A 59 -20.46 -7.90 -20.94
N VAL A 60 -21.34 -7.12 -20.32
CA VAL A 60 -21.21 -5.66 -20.25
C VAL A 60 -20.41 -5.32 -19.01
N CYS A 61 -19.46 -4.40 -19.12
CA CYS A 61 -18.60 -3.94 -18.05
C CYS A 61 -18.68 -2.40 -17.89
N PRO A 62 -18.52 -1.85 -16.67
CA PRO A 62 -18.44 -0.40 -16.48
C PRO A 62 -17.38 0.28 -17.35
N THR A 63 -16.31 -0.42 -17.72
CA THR A 63 -15.27 0.08 -18.63
C THR A 63 -15.81 0.36 -20.03
N ASP A 64 -16.71 -0.48 -20.55
CA ASP A 64 -17.33 -0.29 -21.88
C ASP A 64 -18.16 0.99 -21.90
N ILE A 65 -18.97 1.21 -20.85
CA ILE A 65 -19.83 2.40 -20.72
C ILE A 65 -18.98 3.66 -20.54
N ASN A 66 -17.92 3.58 -19.75
CA ASN A 66 -17.04 4.72 -19.51
C ASN A 66 -16.29 5.16 -20.78
N ALA A 67 -16.16 4.30 -21.80
CA ALA A 67 -15.50 4.63 -23.05
C ALA A 67 -16.33 5.59 -23.94
N THR A 68 -17.66 5.60 -23.79
CA THR A 68 -18.55 6.50 -24.54
C THR A 68 -18.76 7.86 -23.87
N ASN A 69 -18.12 8.11 -22.72
CA ASN A 69 -18.24 9.35 -21.97
C ASN A 69 -17.52 10.51 -22.69
N PRO A 70 -18.16 11.68 -22.89
CA PRO A 70 -17.62 12.82 -23.64
C PRO A 70 -16.37 13.44 -23.00
N LYS A 71 -16.15 13.20 -21.70
CA LYS A 71 -14.96 13.69 -20.99
C LYS A 71 -13.72 12.82 -21.22
N LYS A 72 -13.86 11.66 -21.87
CA LYS A 72 -12.74 10.81 -22.26
C LYS A 72 -12.45 10.98 -23.76
N LYS A 73 -11.16 11.01 -24.11
CA LYS A 73 -10.75 10.82 -25.49
C LYS A 73 -10.95 9.36 -25.85
N ALA A 74 -11.97 9.07 -26.66
CA ALA A 74 -12.20 7.78 -27.27
C ALA A 74 -12.31 7.98 -28.80
N LEU A 75 -11.88 6.98 -29.55
CA LEU A 75 -12.01 6.98 -31.01
C LEU A 75 -13.35 6.37 -31.41
N PHE A 76 -13.93 6.96 -32.44
CA PHE A 76 -15.20 6.53 -33.02
C PHE A 76 -15.07 6.53 -34.55
N PRO A 77 -15.81 5.64 -35.25
CA PRO A 77 -16.69 4.60 -34.71
C PRO A 77 -15.92 3.42 -34.12
N VAL A 78 -16.46 2.74 -33.11
CA VAL A 78 -15.79 1.64 -32.39
C VAL A 78 -16.75 0.51 -32.04
N VAL A 79 -16.28 -0.75 -32.13
CA VAL A 79 -16.97 -1.92 -31.56
C VAL A 79 -16.44 -2.15 -30.15
N LEU A 80 -17.29 -1.95 -29.14
CA LEU A 80 -16.95 -2.08 -27.72
C LEU A 80 -16.95 -3.54 -27.23
N GLY A 81 -16.75 -3.73 -25.93
CA GLY A 81 -16.79 -5.03 -25.26
C GLY A 81 -15.43 -5.69 -25.20
N HIS A 82 -15.07 -6.23 -24.03
CA HIS A 82 -13.80 -6.91 -23.81
C HIS A 82 -13.90 -8.17 -22.93
N GLU A 83 -15.13 -8.60 -22.61
CA GLU A 83 -15.41 -9.73 -21.74
C GLU A 83 -16.26 -10.74 -22.51
N CYS A 84 -15.65 -11.75 -23.12
CA CYS A 84 -16.40 -12.76 -23.87
C CYS A 84 -15.78 -14.15 -23.83
N ALA A 85 -16.53 -15.13 -24.32
CA ALA A 85 -16.04 -16.46 -24.62
C ALA A 85 -16.63 -16.90 -25.97
N GLY A 86 -15.86 -17.71 -26.70
CA GLY A 86 -16.20 -18.06 -28.06
C GLY A 86 -15.53 -19.32 -28.57
N ILE A 87 -15.73 -19.56 -29.85
CA ILE A 87 -15.17 -20.71 -30.58
C ILE A 87 -14.30 -20.16 -31.70
N VAL A 88 -13.09 -20.68 -31.84
CA VAL A 88 -12.21 -20.33 -32.96
C VAL A 88 -12.88 -20.74 -34.27
N GLU A 89 -13.08 -19.78 -35.16
CA GLU A 89 -13.65 -20.03 -36.48
C GLU A 89 -12.55 -20.17 -37.53
N SER A 90 -11.54 -19.30 -37.51
CA SER A 90 -10.38 -19.38 -38.40
C SER A 90 -9.13 -18.81 -37.73
N VAL A 91 -7.96 -19.23 -38.23
CA VAL A 91 -6.65 -18.79 -37.74
C VAL A 91 -5.85 -18.21 -38.89
N GLY A 92 -5.09 -17.16 -38.62
CA GLY A 92 -4.20 -16.56 -39.61
C GLY A 92 -2.84 -17.30 -39.69
N PRO A 93 -2.00 -16.94 -40.66
CA PRO A 93 -0.69 -17.55 -40.83
C PRO A 93 0.17 -17.48 -39.56
N GLY A 94 0.94 -18.54 -39.28
CA GLY A 94 1.87 -18.56 -38.14
C GLY A 94 1.24 -18.80 -36.76
N VAL A 95 -0.09 -18.89 -36.66
CA VAL A 95 -0.78 -19.34 -35.44
C VAL A 95 -0.66 -20.87 -35.35
N THR A 96 0.02 -21.37 -34.32
CA THR A 96 0.22 -22.81 -34.09
C THR A 96 -0.52 -23.34 -32.87
N ASN A 97 -0.93 -22.45 -31.95
CA ASN A 97 -1.46 -22.84 -30.65
C ASN A 97 -2.99 -23.04 -30.63
N PHE A 98 -3.67 -22.63 -31.71
CA PHE A 98 -5.12 -22.66 -31.84
C PHE A 98 -5.53 -23.25 -33.19
N LYS A 99 -6.69 -23.91 -33.22
CA LYS A 99 -7.31 -24.43 -34.45
C LYS A 99 -8.82 -24.14 -34.46
N PRO A 100 -9.47 -24.10 -35.64
CA PRO A 100 -10.93 -24.03 -35.73
C PRO A 100 -11.61 -25.08 -34.85
N GLY A 101 -12.66 -24.66 -34.14
CA GLY A 101 -13.39 -25.48 -33.17
C GLY A 101 -12.91 -25.36 -31.72
N ASP A 102 -11.70 -24.85 -31.47
CA ASP A 102 -11.22 -24.65 -30.09
C ASP A 102 -12.11 -23.65 -29.34
N LYS A 103 -12.49 -24.00 -28.10
CA LYS A 103 -13.15 -23.08 -27.18
C LYS A 103 -12.13 -22.15 -26.53
N VAL A 104 -12.40 -20.85 -26.55
CA VAL A 104 -11.44 -19.81 -26.14
C VAL A 104 -12.06 -18.67 -25.35
N ILE A 105 -11.23 -18.05 -24.52
CA ILE A 105 -11.51 -16.79 -23.83
C ILE A 105 -10.44 -15.77 -24.24
N PRO A 106 -10.81 -14.66 -24.92
CA PRO A 106 -9.91 -13.54 -25.14
C PRO A 106 -9.77 -12.65 -23.90
N PHE A 107 -8.63 -11.99 -23.78
CA PHE A 107 -8.32 -11.00 -22.74
C PHE A 107 -7.79 -9.72 -23.35
N PHE A 108 -8.01 -8.60 -22.68
CA PHE A 108 -7.42 -7.32 -23.11
C PHE A 108 -5.91 -7.20 -22.82
N ALA A 109 -5.38 -8.03 -21.91
CA ALA A 109 -3.98 -8.02 -21.53
C ALA A 109 -3.24 -9.08 -22.35
N PRO A 110 -2.40 -8.69 -23.34
CA PRO A 110 -1.64 -9.64 -24.14
C PRO A 110 -0.63 -10.39 -23.28
N GLN A 111 -0.21 -11.57 -23.72
CA GLN A 111 0.87 -12.35 -23.13
C GLN A 111 1.75 -12.93 -24.23
N CYS A 112 2.77 -12.15 -24.65
CA CYS A 112 3.68 -12.58 -25.71
C CYS A 112 4.65 -13.70 -25.28
N LYS A 113 4.74 -14.00 -23.98
CA LYS A 113 5.66 -14.98 -23.36
C LYS A 113 7.16 -14.76 -23.65
N LYS A 114 7.53 -13.59 -24.18
CA LYS A 114 8.91 -13.26 -24.60
C LYS A 114 9.50 -12.04 -23.91
N CYS A 115 8.69 -11.02 -23.59
CA CYS A 115 9.19 -9.79 -22.99
C CYS A 115 9.48 -9.93 -21.47
N LYS A 116 10.32 -9.05 -20.92
CA LYS A 116 10.68 -8.99 -19.48
C LYS A 116 9.45 -9.07 -18.56
N LEU A 117 8.38 -8.34 -18.87
CA LEU A 117 7.14 -8.35 -18.07
C LEU A 117 6.42 -9.70 -18.13
N CYS A 118 6.35 -10.32 -19.31
CA CYS A 118 5.75 -11.65 -19.46
C CYS A 118 6.55 -12.73 -18.74
N LEU A 119 7.87 -12.63 -18.75
CA LEU A 119 8.76 -13.60 -18.08
C LEU A 119 8.80 -13.40 -16.55
N SER A 120 8.51 -12.19 -16.07
CA SER A 120 8.48 -11.90 -14.63
C SER A 120 7.32 -12.63 -13.94
N PRO A 121 7.58 -13.33 -12.81
CA PRO A 121 6.53 -13.92 -11.98
C PRO A 121 5.85 -12.87 -11.08
N LEU A 122 6.13 -11.58 -11.22
CA LEU A 122 5.59 -10.56 -10.31
C LEU A 122 4.44 -9.76 -10.93
N THR A 123 4.14 -9.94 -12.22
CA THR A 123 3.09 -9.18 -12.90
C THR A 123 2.41 -9.99 -13.99
N ASN A 124 1.14 -9.71 -14.27
CA ASN A 124 0.41 -10.25 -15.43
C ASN A 124 0.52 -9.38 -16.69
N LEU A 125 1.32 -8.30 -16.64
CA LEU A 125 1.49 -7.35 -17.74
C LEU A 125 2.44 -7.85 -18.84
N CYS A 126 2.37 -7.21 -20.00
CA CYS A 126 3.17 -7.52 -21.18
C CYS A 126 3.66 -6.25 -21.85
N GLY A 127 4.91 -6.26 -22.33
CA GLY A 127 5.54 -5.14 -23.03
C GLY A 127 4.96 -4.85 -24.42
N LYS A 128 4.05 -5.69 -24.93
CA LYS A 128 3.23 -5.33 -26.10
C LYS A 128 2.28 -4.17 -25.79
N LEU A 129 1.89 -3.98 -24.52
CA LEU A 129 1.24 -2.76 -24.05
C LEU A 129 2.33 -1.71 -23.79
N ARG A 130 2.41 -0.69 -24.63
CA ARG A 130 3.39 0.40 -24.55
C ARG A 130 2.86 1.54 -23.70
N ASN A 131 1.59 1.89 -23.88
CA ASN A 131 0.87 2.94 -23.19
C ASN A 131 -0.03 2.37 -22.09
N PHE A 132 0.58 1.92 -21.00
CA PHE A 132 -0.19 1.43 -19.86
C PHE A 132 -1.09 2.48 -19.20
N LYS A 133 -0.81 3.78 -19.37
CA LYS A 133 -1.67 4.86 -18.84
C LYS A 133 -3.03 4.87 -19.54
N TYR A 134 -3.05 4.49 -20.82
CA TYR A 134 -4.23 4.38 -21.66
C TYR A 134 -4.10 3.15 -22.57
N PRO A 135 -4.26 1.92 -22.03
CA PRO A 135 -3.98 0.68 -22.75
C PRO A 135 -4.93 0.43 -23.94
N THR A 136 -6.01 1.21 -24.04
CA THR A 136 -6.92 1.23 -25.18
C THR A 136 -6.26 1.83 -26.43
N ILE A 137 -5.32 2.77 -26.28
CA ILE A 137 -4.67 3.46 -27.41
C ILE A 137 -3.81 2.48 -28.22
N ASP A 138 -3.09 1.57 -27.55
CA ASP A 138 -2.26 0.59 -28.25
C ASP A 138 -3.09 -0.49 -28.96
N GLN A 139 -4.39 -0.54 -28.70
CA GLN A 139 -5.27 -1.65 -29.09
C GLN A 139 -6.55 -1.17 -29.80
N GLU A 140 -6.53 0.06 -30.32
CA GLU A 140 -7.60 0.62 -31.15
C GLU A 140 -7.56 0.08 -32.60
N LEU A 141 -6.42 -0.48 -33.00
CA LEU A 141 -6.17 -1.15 -34.27
C LEU A 141 -5.33 -2.40 -34.02
N MET A 142 -5.25 -3.30 -35.00
CA MET A 142 -4.36 -4.46 -34.95
C MET A 142 -2.88 -4.02 -35.04
N GLU A 143 -1.93 -4.94 -34.82
CA GLU A 143 -0.48 -4.62 -34.79
C GLU A 143 0.03 -3.96 -36.08
N ASP A 144 -0.60 -4.27 -37.22
CA ASP A 144 -0.31 -3.67 -38.52
C ASP A 144 -0.98 -2.31 -38.76
N ARG A 145 -1.58 -1.72 -37.72
CA ARG A 145 -2.30 -0.44 -37.72
C ARG A 145 -3.50 -0.42 -38.69
N THR A 146 -4.15 -1.55 -38.89
CA THR A 146 -5.38 -1.64 -39.67
C THR A 146 -6.52 -2.23 -38.84
N SER A 147 -7.75 -1.88 -39.20
CA SER A 147 -8.93 -2.50 -38.60
C SER A 147 -9.22 -3.87 -39.24
N ARG A 148 -10.03 -4.67 -38.55
CA ARG A 148 -10.64 -5.90 -39.09
C ARG A 148 -12.14 -5.74 -39.30
N PHE A 149 -12.69 -4.57 -38.99
CA PHE A 149 -14.10 -4.26 -39.07
C PHE A 149 -14.33 -3.13 -40.06
N THR A 150 -15.25 -3.35 -41.00
CA THR A 150 -15.74 -2.33 -41.93
C THR A 150 -17.26 -2.25 -41.84
N CYS A 151 -17.81 -1.05 -41.78
CA CYS A 151 -19.26 -0.82 -41.82
C CYS A 151 -19.54 0.39 -42.72
N LYS A 152 -20.44 0.23 -43.71
CA LYS A 152 -20.83 1.30 -44.65
C LYS A 152 -19.61 1.96 -45.32
N GLY A 153 -18.63 1.15 -45.73
CA GLY A 153 -17.39 1.60 -46.36
C GLY A 153 -16.40 2.33 -45.43
N ARG A 154 -16.63 2.35 -44.11
CA ARG A 154 -15.74 2.97 -43.11
C ARG A 154 -15.10 1.91 -42.22
N SER A 155 -13.80 2.06 -41.96
CA SER A 155 -13.10 1.26 -40.95
C SER A 155 -13.59 1.60 -39.54
N ILE A 156 -13.80 0.58 -38.72
CA ILE A 156 -14.31 0.71 -37.35
C ILE A 156 -13.20 0.35 -36.37
N TYR A 157 -12.96 1.14 -35.33
CA TYR A 157 -11.91 0.87 -34.35
C TYR A 157 -12.23 -0.36 -33.49
N HIS A 158 -11.16 -0.97 -33.00
CA HIS A 158 -11.20 -2.02 -31.98
C HIS A 158 -11.25 -1.42 -30.58
N PHE A 159 -11.72 -2.21 -29.62
CA PHE A 159 -11.75 -1.86 -28.22
C PHE A 159 -10.99 -2.89 -27.41
N MET A 160 -9.91 -2.44 -26.77
CA MET A 160 -9.07 -3.25 -25.89
C MET A 160 -8.56 -4.56 -26.54
N GLY A 161 -8.42 -4.57 -27.87
CA GLY A 161 -7.94 -5.71 -28.64
C GLY A 161 -8.89 -6.92 -28.66
N VAL A 162 -10.16 -6.74 -28.26
CA VAL A 162 -11.16 -7.82 -28.15
C VAL A 162 -12.45 -7.51 -28.92
N SER A 163 -13.03 -6.33 -28.78
CA SER A 163 -14.26 -5.92 -29.51
C SER A 163 -15.39 -6.96 -29.52
N SER A 164 -15.78 -7.41 -28.34
CA SER A 164 -16.71 -8.53 -28.18
C SER A 164 -18.19 -8.19 -28.39
N PHE A 165 -18.56 -6.92 -28.57
CA PHE A 165 -19.92 -6.54 -28.96
C PHE A 165 -20.12 -6.74 -30.48
N SER A 166 -19.73 -7.91 -30.97
CA SER A 166 -19.83 -8.37 -32.35
C SER A 166 -20.01 -9.89 -32.34
N GLN A 167 -20.76 -10.44 -33.29
CA GLN A 167 -20.92 -11.89 -33.42
C GLN A 167 -19.61 -12.60 -33.78
N TYR A 168 -18.72 -11.90 -34.49
CA TYR A 168 -17.37 -12.36 -34.78
C TYR A 168 -16.36 -11.26 -34.48
N THR A 169 -15.23 -11.64 -33.90
CA THR A 169 -14.12 -10.71 -33.64
C THR A 169 -12.80 -11.32 -34.04
N VAL A 170 -11.80 -10.47 -34.27
CA VAL A 170 -10.43 -10.87 -34.56
C VAL A 170 -9.53 -10.34 -33.45
N VAL A 171 -8.75 -11.23 -32.86
CA VAL A 171 -7.85 -10.91 -31.75
C VAL A 171 -6.45 -11.46 -32.03
N SER A 172 -5.43 -10.92 -31.37
CA SER A 172 -4.09 -11.53 -31.39
C SER A 172 -4.10 -12.87 -30.66
N GLU A 173 -3.33 -13.86 -31.15
CA GLU A 173 -3.13 -15.13 -30.43
C GLU A 173 -2.52 -14.92 -29.04
N ALA A 174 -1.79 -13.83 -28.83
CA ALA A 174 -1.22 -13.47 -27.54
C ALA A 174 -2.28 -13.07 -26.50
N ASN A 175 -3.52 -12.79 -26.93
CA ASN A 175 -4.62 -12.38 -26.09
C ASN A 175 -5.59 -13.53 -25.78
N LEU A 176 -5.26 -14.78 -26.13
CA LEU A 176 -6.18 -15.91 -26.05
C LEU A 176 -5.75 -17.00 -25.06
N ALA A 177 -6.71 -17.53 -24.32
CA ALA A 177 -6.59 -18.83 -23.64
C ALA A 177 -7.54 -19.85 -24.26
N ARG A 178 -7.03 -21.04 -24.55
CA ARG A 178 -7.86 -22.21 -24.85
C ARG A 178 -8.43 -22.77 -23.54
N VAL A 179 -9.71 -23.09 -23.55
CA VAL A 179 -10.42 -23.68 -22.41
C VAL A 179 -10.95 -25.06 -22.78
N ASP A 180 -11.41 -25.80 -21.78
CA ASP A 180 -11.96 -27.14 -21.92
C ASP A 180 -13.14 -27.19 -22.93
N ASP A 181 -13.17 -28.24 -23.77
CA ASP A 181 -14.16 -28.40 -24.84
C ASP A 181 -15.60 -28.58 -24.33
N GLU A 182 -15.79 -28.95 -23.07
CA GLU A 182 -17.11 -29.04 -22.42
C GLU A 182 -17.47 -27.77 -21.65
N ALA A 183 -16.61 -26.75 -21.64
CA ALA A 183 -16.88 -25.50 -20.91
C ALA A 183 -18.17 -24.83 -21.39
N ASN A 184 -18.98 -24.38 -20.43
CA ASN A 184 -20.15 -23.56 -20.69
C ASN A 184 -19.73 -22.11 -20.98
N LEU A 185 -19.60 -21.78 -22.26
CA LEU A 185 -19.15 -20.46 -22.75
C LEU A 185 -20.05 -19.30 -22.29
N GLU A 186 -21.33 -19.54 -22.01
CA GLU A 186 -22.23 -18.51 -21.47
C GLU A 186 -21.92 -18.11 -20.03
N ARG A 187 -21.16 -18.94 -19.30
CA ARG A 187 -20.78 -18.66 -17.90
C ARG A 187 -19.32 -18.28 -17.78
N VAL A 188 -18.44 -18.99 -18.48
CA VAL A 188 -17.00 -18.75 -18.37
C VAL A 188 -16.56 -17.43 -19.00
N CYS A 189 -17.40 -16.76 -19.80
CA CYS A 189 -17.13 -15.40 -20.28
C CYS A 189 -16.87 -14.39 -19.14
N LEU A 190 -17.44 -14.60 -17.95
CA LEU A 190 -17.19 -13.79 -16.75
C LEU A 190 -15.73 -13.86 -16.27
N ILE A 191 -15.03 -14.96 -16.57
CA ILE A 191 -13.62 -15.19 -16.19
C ILE A 191 -12.69 -14.27 -17.00
N GLY A 192 -13.11 -13.74 -18.15
CA GLY A 192 -12.28 -12.87 -18.99
C GLY A 192 -11.84 -11.55 -18.33
N CYS A 193 -12.56 -11.07 -17.31
CA CYS A 193 -12.20 -9.83 -16.62
C CYS A 193 -12.82 -9.73 -15.21
N GLY A 194 -14.14 -9.52 -15.12
CA GLY A 194 -14.83 -9.14 -13.89
C GLY A 194 -14.62 -10.13 -12.74
N PHE A 195 -14.73 -11.43 -13.01
CA PHE A 195 -14.52 -12.47 -12.00
C PHE A 195 -13.07 -12.50 -11.52
N THR A 196 -12.12 -12.60 -12.46
CA THR A 196 -10.69 -12.67 -12.14
C THR A 196 -10.16 -11.44 -11.42
N SER A 197 -10.76 -10.27 -11.65
CA SER A 197 -10.37 -9.03 -10.98
C SER A 197 -10.64 -9.12 -9.48
N GLY A 198 -11.85 -9.52 -9.08
CA GLY A 198 -12.22 -9.64 -7.67
C GLY A 198 -11.63 -10.85 -7.00
N TYR A 199 -11.77 -12.02 -7.63
CA TYR A 199 -11.24 -13.28 -7.11
C TYR A 199 -9.71 -13.22 -6.98
N GLY A 200 -9.02 -12.72 -8.01
CA GLY A 200 -7.58 -12.55 -8.01
C GLY A 200 -7.10 -11.49 -7.01
N ALA A 201 -7.89 -10.43 -6.75
CA ALA A 201 -7.54 -9.48 -5.71
C ALA A 201 -7.50 -10.14 -4.32
N ALA A 202 -8.41 -11.06 -4.01
CA ALA A 202 -8.39 -11.80 -2.75
C ALA A 202 -7.28 -12.87 -2.70
N ILE A 203 -7.17 -13.69 -3.74
CA ILE A 203 -6.26 -14.86 -3.74
C ILE A 203 -4.81 -14.47 -4.05
N ASN A 204 -4.58 -13.67 -5.09
CA ASN A 204 -3.25 -13.42 -5.63
C ASN A 204 -2.60 -12.18 -5.02
N THR A 205 -3.38 -11.10 -4.87
CA THR A 205 -2.87 -9.79 -4.43
C THR A 205 -2.89 -9.66 -2.91
N ALA A 206 -4.08 -9.75 -2.30
CA ALA A 206 -4.24 -9.67 -0.85
C ALA A 206 -3.68 -10.92 -0.15
N LYS A 207 -3.68 -12.08 -0.85
CA LYS A 207 -3.29 -13.37 -0.29
C LYS A 207 -3.98 -13.63 1.03
N VAL A 208 -5.32 -13.55 1.00
CA VAL A 208 -6.16 -13.74 2.18
C VAL A 208 -5.77 -15.03 2.87
N THR A 209 -5.54 -14.96 4.18
CA THR A 209 -5.11 -16.10 4.99
C THR A 209 -6.30 -16.75 5.69
N PRO A 210 -6.27 -18.08 5.90
CA PRO A 210 -7.30 -18.76 6.69
C PRO A 210 -7.47 -18.11 8.07
N GLY A 211 -8.72 -17.97 8.52
CA GLY A 211 -9.06 -17.33 9.79
C GLY A 211 -9.16 -15.80 9.74
N SER A 212 -8.77 -15.15 8.65
CA SER A 212 -8.78 -13.69 8.57
C SER A 212 -10.17 -13.06 8.47
N ALA A 213 -10.27 -11.81 8.93
CA ALA A 213 -11.41 -10.95 8.71
C ALA A 213 -11.20 -10.09 7.45
N CYS A 214 -12.18 -10.05 6.55
CA CYS A 214 -12.14 -9.31 5.30
C CYS A 214 -13.30 -8.31 5.20
N ALA A 215 -13.06 -7.11 4.68
CA ALA A 215 -14.10 -6.17 4.26
C ALA A 215 -14.09 -6.03 2.74
N VAL A 216 -15.25 -6.15 2.10
CA VAL A 216 -15.40 -6.02 0.65
C VAL A 216 -16.38 -4.89 0.34
N PHE A 217 -15.87 -3.79 -0.20
CA PHE A 217 -16.67 -2.61 -0.55
C PHE A 217 -17.11 -2.65 -2.01
N GLY A 218 -18.41 -2.50 -2.26
CA GLY A 218 -19.01 -2.51 -3.59
C GLY A 218 -19.28 -3.91 -4.11
N LEU A 219 -20.52 -4.37 -4.00
CA LEU A 219 -20.97 -5.72 -4.35
C LEU A 219 -21.46 -5.81 -5.81
N GLY A 220 -20.65 -5.29 -6.73
CA GLY A 220 -20.77 -5.59 -8.16
C GLY A 220 -20.18 -6.96 -8.51
N CYS A 221 -20.04 -7.28 -9.80
CA CYS A 221 -19.41 -8.53 -10.25
C CYS A 221 -18.02 -8.73 -9.61
N VAL A 222 -17.19 -7.67 -9.59
CA VAL A 222 -15.86 -7.69 -8.96
C VAL A 222 -15.95 -7.97 -7.45
N GLY A 223 -16.76 -7.21 -6.70
CA GLY A 223 -16.86 -7.40 -5.25
C GLY A 223 -17.44 -8.74 -4.83
N LEU A 224 -18.47 -9.23 -5.53
CA LEU A 224 -19.00 -10.56 -5.26
C LEU A 224 -17.99 -11.67 -5.59
N SER A 225 -17.16 -11.48 -6.61
CA SER A 225 -16.04 -12.39 -6.90
C SER A 225 -14.94 -12.32 -5.85
N ALA A 226 -14.70 -11.14 -5.25
CA ALA A 226 -13.81 -11.00 -4.09
C ALA A 226 -14.36 -11.71 -2.85
N VAL A 227 -15.68 -11.66 -2.60
CA VAL A 227 -16.33 -12.46 -1.53
C VAL A 227 -16.09 -13.96 -1.73
N ILE A 228 -16.26 -14.46 -2.96
CA ILE A 228 -15.96 -15.86 -3.31
C ILE A 228 -14.48 -16.18 -3.02
N GLY A 229 -13.56 -15.31 -3.46
CA GLY A 229 -12.13 -15.47 -3.21
C GLY A 229 -11.78 -15.51 -1.72
N CYS A 230 -12.32 -14.59 -0.92
CA CYS A 230 -12.12 -14.58 0.53
C CYS A 230 -12.63 -15.86 1.20
N LYS A 231 -13.80 -16.36 0.78
CA LYS A 231 -14.37 -17.62 1.30
C LYS A 231 -13.47 -18.81 0.97
N ILE A 232 -13.04 -18.93 -0.27
CA ILE A 232 -12.16 -20.02 -0.73
C ILE A 232 -10.80 -19.98 -0.02
N ALA A 233 -10.28 -18.79 0.26
CA ALA A 233 -9.07 -18.60 1.05
C ALA A 233 -9.23 -18.95 2.54
N GLY A 234 -10.45 -19.24 3.01
CA GLY A 234 -10.73 -19.62 4.39
C GLY A 234 -10.88 -18.44 5.36
N ALA A 235 -11.25 -17.25 4.88
CA ALA A 235 -11.58 -16.13 5.76
C ALA A 235 -12.71 -16.54 6.73
N SER A 236 -12.52 -16.27 8.03
CA SER A 236 -13.52 -16.61 9.07
C SER A 236 -14.66 -15.60 9.11
N ARG A 237 -14.39 -14.36 8.68
CA ARG A 237 -15.36 -13.27 8.65
C ARG A 237 -15.22 -12.48 7.35
N ILE A 238 -16.32 -12.31 6.64
CA ILE A 238 -16.40 -11.56 5.38
C ILE A 238 -17.53 -10.55 5.50
N ILE A 239 -17.16 -9.28 5.69
CA ILE A 239 -18.08 -8.15 5.80
C ILE A 239 -18.31 -7.60 4.40
N ALA A 240 -19.51 -7.79 3.85
CA ALA A 240 -19.91 -7.28 2.56
C ALA A 240 -20.55 -5.89 2.70
N ILE A 241 -20.00 -4.87 2.04
CA ILE A 241 -20.45 -3.47 2.18
C ILE A 241 -20.98 -2.95 0.83
N ASP A 242 -22.24 -2.56 0.77
CA ASP A 242 -22.85 -1.90 -0.40
C ASP A 242 -23.97 -0.96 0.04
N ILE A 243 -24.22 0.09 -0.76
CA ILE A 243 -25.33 1.03 -0.51
C ILE A 243 -26.69 0.47 -0.93
N ASN A 244 -26.71 -0.62 -1.70
CA ASN A 244 -27.91 -1.35 -2.07
C ASN A 244 -27.99 -2.67 -1.28
N SER A 245 -28.85 -2.69 -0.26
CA SER A 245 -29.08 -3.84 0.61
C SER A 245 -29.71 -5.04 -0.12
N GLU A 246 -30.32 -4.87 -1.29
CA GLU A 246 -30.88 -5.97 -2.09
C GLU A 246 -29.81 -6.96 -2.57
N LYS A 247 -28.54 -6.56 -2.58
CA LYS A 247 -27.41 -7.42 -2.95
C LYS A 247 -26.97 -8.35 -1.83
N PHE A 248 -27.40 -8.11 -0.59
CA PHE A 248 -26.92 -8.85 0.59
C PHE A 248 -27.31 -10.33 0.61
N PRO A 249 -28.52 -10.76 0.21
CA PRO A 249 -28.85 -12.18 0.11
C PRO A 249 -27.89 -12.94 -0.81
N LYS A 250 -27.56 -12.35 -1.97
CA LYS A 250 -26.60 -12.88 -2.95
C LYS A 250 -25.18 -12.93 -2.36
N ALA A 251 -24.74 -11.88 -1.67
CA ALA A 251 -23.44 -11.87 -1.01
C ALA A 251 -23.33 -12.95 0.08
N LYS A 252 -24.38 -13.16 0.88
CA LYS A 252 -24.44 -14.22 1.89
C LYS A 252 -24.37 -15.62 1.27
N ALA A 253 -25.12 -15.86 0.19
CA ALA A 253 -25.05 -17.11 -0.55
C ALA A 253 -23.62 -17.41 -1.05
N LEU A 254 -22.90 -16.37 -1.47
CA LEU A 254 -21.52 -16.47 -1.96
C LEU A 254 -20.46 -16.55 -0.85
N GLY A 255 -20.79 -16.22 0.40
CA GLY A 255 -19.85 -16.37 1.52
C GLY A 255 -19.79 -15.25 2.55
N ALA A 256 -20.48 -14.13 2.32
CA ALA A 256 -20.47 -13.03 3.28
C ALA A 256 -21.08 -13.46 4.63
N THR A 257 -20.38 -13.20 5.73
CA THR A 257 -20.85 -13.47 7.09
C THR A 257 -21.69 -12.31 7.62
N ASP A 258 -21.30 -11.09 7.25
CA ASP A 258 -21.93 -9.85 7.69
C ASP A 258 -22.23 -8.99 6.45
N CYS A 259 -23.26 -8.15 6.52
CA CYS A 259 -23.55 -7.17 5.48
C CYS A 259 -23.83 -5.81 6.11
N LEU A 260 -23.22 -4.75 5.59
CA LEU A 260 -23.37 -3.39 6.08
C LEU A 260 -23.78 -2.46 4.94
N ASN A 261 -24.86 -1.70 5.16
CA ASN A 261 -25.19 -0.58 4.29
C ASN A 261 -24.73 0.72 4.95
N PRO A 262 -23.73 1.44 4.40
CA PRO A 262 -23.26 2.68 5.00
C PRO A 262 -24.32 3.80 5.13
N ARG A 263 -25.46 3.70 4.43
CA ARG A 263 -26.58 4.66 4.52
C ARG A 263 -27.50 4.40 5.70
N ASP A 264 -27.47 3.18 6.24
CA ASP A 264 -28.35 2.75 7.34
C ASP A 264 -27.65 2.89 8.71
N LEU A 265 -26.39 3.35 8.73
CA LEU A 265 -25.58 3.49 9.94
C LEU A 265 -25.67 4.91 10.52
N ASP A 266 -25.67 5.00 11.84
CA ASP A 266 -25.66 6.25 12.62
C ASP A 266 -24.25 6.85 12.78
N LYS A 267 -23.22 6.10 12.37
CA LYS A 267 -21.81 6.48 12.44
C LYS A 267 -21.03 5.97 11.22
N PRO A 268 -19.80 6.44 11.00
CA PRO A 268 -18.98 6.01 9.87
C PRO A 268 -18.80 4.49 9.83
N VAL A 269 -18.86 3.90 8.63
CA VAL A 269 -18.80 2.43 8.44
C VAL A 269 -17.52 1.82 9.00
N GLN A 270 -16.40 2.56 8.97
CA GLN A 270 -15.13 2.14 9.56
C GLN A 270 -15.20 1.97 11.08
N ASP A 271 -15.99 2.79 11.78
CA ASP A 271 -16.17 2.68 13.23
C ASP A 271 -16.98 1.42 13.55
N VAL A 272 -18.01 1.14 12.77
CA VAL A 272 -18.81 -0.08 12.90
C VAL A 272 -17.97 -1.32 12.64
N ILE A 273 -17.16 -1.32 11.57
CA ILE A 273 -16.23 -2.43 11.28
C ILE A 273 -15.24 -2.61 12.44
N THR A 274 -14.67 -1.53 12.96
CA THR A 274 -13.71 -1.57 14.08
C THR A 274 -14.34 -2.18 15.33
N GLU A 275 -15.57 -1.80 15.65
CA GLU A 275 -16.31 -2.37 16.77
C GLU A 275 -16.65 -3.86 16.57
N LEU A 276 -17.12 -4.23 15.37
CA LEU A 276 -17.47 -5.62 15.03
C LEU A 276 -16.27 -6.57 15.10
N THR A 277 -15.07 -6.05 14.87
CA THR A 277 -13.83 -6.84 14.75
C THR A 277 -12.85 -6.64 15.90
N GLY A 278 -13.11 -5.67 16.79
CA GLY A 278 -12.19 -5.32 17.89
C GLY A 278 -10.87 -4.70 17.42
N GLY A 279 -10.86 -4.00 16.28
CA GLY A 279 -9.67 -3.29 15.79
C GLY A 279 -9.50 -3.13 14.28
N GLY A 280 -10.47 -3.55 13.47
CA GLY A 280 -10.41 -3.52 12.01
C GLY A 280 -10.30 -4.91 11.38
N VAL A 281 -10.28 -4.95 10.05
CA VAL A 281 -10.12 -6.19 9.26
C VAL A 281 -8.66 -6.42 8.88
N ASP A 282 -8.28 -7.69 8.64
CA ASP A 282 -6.95 -8.04 8.12
C ASP A 282 -6.79 -7.61 6.65
N PHE A 283 -7.86 -7.69 5.88
CA PHE A 283 -7.89 -7.35 4.46
C PHE A 283 -9.10 -6.48 4.13
N SER A 284 -8.87 -5.40 3.38
CA SER A 284 -9.93 -4.54 2.85
C SER A 284 -9.81 -4.47 1.33
N LEU A 285 -10.90 -4.74 0.63
CA LEU A 285 -10.96 -4.79 -0.84
C LEU A 285 -11.97 -3.76 -1.34
N ASP A 286 -11.49 -2.69 -1.99
CA ASP A 286 -12.36 -1.73 -2.68
C ASP A 286 -12.64 -2.20 -4.12
N CYS A 287 -13.89 -2.59 -4.35
CA CYS A 287 -14.43 -3.00 -5.64
C CYS A 287 -15.48 -1.99 -6.17
N ALA A 288 -15.69 -0.87 -5.49
CA ALA A 288 -16.58 0.21 -5.89
C ALA A 288 -15.84 1.27 -6.72
N GLY A 289 -14.56 1.54 -6.39
CA GLY A 289 -13.71 2.47 -7.13
C GLY A 289 -14.15 3.94 -7.04
N THR A 290 -14.84 4.32 -5.96
CA THR A 290 -15.28 5.70 -5.73
C THR A 290 -14.34 6.42 -4.78
N ALA A 291 -14.20 7.76 -4.92
CA ALA A 291 -13.39 8.55 -3.99
C ALA A 291 -13.85 8.38 -2.53
N GLN A 292 -15.16 8.21 -2.30
CA GLN A 292 -15.73 8.00 -0.96
C GLN A 292 -15.36 6.64 -0.36
N THR A 293 -15.25 5.58 -1.16
CA THR A 293 -14.84 4.25 -0.65
C THR A 293 -13.34 4.18 -0.41
N LEU A 294 -12.53 4.81 -1.27
CA LEU A 294 -11.08 4.89 -1.11
C LEU A 294 -10.69 5.66 0.16
N GLY A 295 -11.29 6.82 0.42
CA GLY A 295 -11.04 7.59 1.65
C GLY A 295 -11.48 6.84 2.92
N ARG A 296 -12.63 6.14 2.88
CA ARG A 296 -13.13 5.34 4.02
C ARG A 296 -12.31 4.08 4.30
N ALA A 297 -11.62 3.53 3.30
CA ALA A 297 -10.66 2.46 3.51
C ALA A 297 -9.35 2.95 4.16
N GLN A 298 -9.10 4.27 4.16
CA GLN A 298 -7.85 4.90 4.64
C GLN A 298 -8.00 5.70 5.95
N GLU A 299 -9.20 6.15 6.33
CA GLU A 299 -9.40 7.05 7.48
C GLU A 299 -9.37 6.37 8.88
N ARG A 300 -8.26 6.64 9.60
CA ARG A 300 -7.93 6.63 11.06
C ARG A 300 -8.16 5.38 11.95
N GLN A 301 -7.02 4.83 12.40
CA GLN A 301 -6.81 4.14 13.68
C GLN A 301 -6.45 5.15 14.82
N ASP A 302 -7.35 6.07 15.19
CA ASP A 302 -7.06 7.04 16.26
C ASP A 302 -8.15 7.02 17.35
N PRO A 303 -7.94 6.32 18.48
CA PRO A 303 -8.92 6.19 19.56
C PRO A 303 -9.26 7.51 20.27
N CYS A 304 -8.44 8.57 20.15
CA CYS A 304 -8.52 9.73 21.04
C CYS A 304 -9.51 10.82 20.59
N LEU A 305 -9.92 10.85 19.31
CA LEU A 305 -10.92 11.83 18.83
C LEU A 305 -12.31 11.64 19.47
N ARG A 306 -12.61 10.43 20.00
CA ARG A 306 -13.87 10.16 20.74
C ARG A 306 -14.02 11.03 21.99
N HIS A 307 -12.93 11.42 22.67
CA HIS A 307 -13.03 12.13 23.95
C HIS A 307 -13.28 13.64 23.80
N ARG A 308 -12.87 14.26 22.68
CA ARG A 308 -13.10 15.69 22.44
C ARG A 308 -14.55 16.05 22.16
N ARG A 309 -15.40 15.09 21.75
CA ARG A 309 -16.85 15.33 21.62
C ARG A 309 -17.54 15.37 22.99
N ASN A 310 -17.11 14.54 23.95
CA ASN A 310 -17.71 14.50 25.28
C ASN A 310 -17.26 15.66 26.18
N LEU A 311 -16.02 16.16 26.03
CA LEU A 311 -15.55 17.32 26.80
C LEU A 311 -16.21 18.66 26.39
N LYS A 312 -16.63 18.78 25.12
CA LYS A 312 -17.38 19.96 24.65
C LYS A 312 -18.82 20.03 25.18
N GLU A 313 -19.34 18.92 25.70
CA GLU A 313 -20.68 18.86 26.30
C GLU A 313 -20.65 19.23 27.79
N THR A 314 -19.53 18.98 28.49
CA THR A 314 -19.30 19.43 29.86
C THR A 314 -18.92 20.90 29.98
N ASP A 315 -18.21 21.47 29.00
CA ASP A 315 -17.83 22.90 29.02
C ASP A 315 -18.99 23.85 28.66
N ARG A 316 -20.07 23.34 28.05
CA ARG A 316 -21.28 24.13 27.77
C ARG A 316 -22.21 24.29 28.97
N ILE A 317 -21.99 23.56 30.05
CA ILE A 317 -22.82 23.63 31.27
C ILE A 317 -22.26 24.64 32.28
N ASN A 318 -20.99 25.06 32.16
CA ASN A 318 -20.33 25.95 33.13
C ASN A 318 -20.15 27.42 32.69
N SER A 319 -20.63 27.83 31.52
CA SER A 319 -20.45 29.22 31.03
C SER A 319 -21.68 30.13 31.18
N SER A 320 -22.68 29.76 31.97
CA SER A 320 -23.92 30.55 32.17
C SER A 320 -23.93 31.40 33.44
N LEU A 321 -22.78 31.91 33.88
CA LEU A 321 -22.68 32.90 34.95
C LEU A 321 -21.65 33.99 34.57
N HIS A 322 -22.16 35.23 34.51
CA HIS A 322 -21.49 36.54 34.41
C HIS A 322 -21.58 37.30 33.06
N PRO A 323 -21.76 38.64 33.11
CA PRO A 323 -22.28 39.44 32.00
C PRO A 323 -21.19 40.14 31.17
N ASN A 324 -21.49 40.37 29.88
CA ASN A 324 -20.69 41.11 28.91
C ASN A 324 -20.38 42.55 29.32
N PRO A 325 -19.26 43.10 28.82
CA PRO A 325 -19.22 44.46 28.32
C PRO A 325 -18.86 44.56 26.82
N VAL A 326 -19.16 45.74 26.30
CA VAL A 326 -19.35 46.15 24.90
C VAL A 326 -18.04 46.61 24.22
N GLY A 327 -17.94 46.42 22.89
CA GLY A 327 -17.41 47.45 21.98
C GLY A 327 -16.13 47.16 21.19
N GLY A 328 -16.19 47.35 19.86
CA GLY A 328 -15.04 47.69 19.02
C GLY A 328 -14.85 46.84 17.75
N ARG A 329 -15.44 47.24 16.61
CA ARG A 329 -15.05 46.81 15.26
C ARG A 329 -14.31 47.95 14.57
N ALA A 330 -13.19 47.64 13.90
CA ALA A 330 -12.53 48.51 12.93
C ALA A 330 -12.37 47.74 11.60
N GLU A 331 -12.70 48.40 10.50
CA GLU A 331 -12.66 47.91 9.11
C GLU A 331 -11.23 47.99 8.49
N PRO A 332 -10.93 47.22 7.43
CA PRO A 332 -9.76 47.43 6.59
C PRO A 332 -10.08 48.18 5.28
N SER A 333 -9.18 49.08 4.90
CA SER A 333 -9.27 50.01 3.76
C SER A 333 -8.78 49.44 2.42
N GLU A 334 -9.43 49.88 1.35
CA GLU A 334 -9.09 49.68 -0.06
C GLU A 334 -7.87 50.51 -0.51
N ARG A 335 -7.10 50.01 -1.49
CA ARG A 335 -6.42 50.86 -2.49
C ARG A 335 -6.06 50.14 -3.79
N GLN A 336 -6.87 50.47 -4.80
CA GLN A 336 -6.53 50.97 -6.15
C GLN A 336 -5.53 50.27 -7.09
N THR A 337 -6.08 50.06 -8.28
CA THR A 337 -5.55 49.78 -9.61
C THR A 337 -4.64 50.88 -10.20
N ARG A 338 -3.68 50.48 -11.05
CA ARG A 338 -3.18 51.28 -12.19
C ARG A 338 -2.81 50.39 -13.39
N LEU A 339 -3.35 50.79 -14.54
CA LEU A 339 -3.04 50.36 -15.91
C LEU A 339 -1.89 51.21 -16.50
N GLY A 340 -1.14 50.68 -17.47
CA GLY A 340 -0.25 51.50 -18.32
C GLY A 340 0.72 50.76 -19.27
N ASN A 341 0.21 50.38 -20.45
CA ASN A 341 0.80 50.44 -21.82
C ASN A 341 2.13 49.78 -22.27
N GLN A 342 1.94 48.81 -23.20
CA GLN A 342 2.36 48.72 -24.62
C GLN A 342 3.85 48.68 -25.11
N LYS A 343 4.09 47.60 -25.89
CA LYS A 343 4.83 47.44 -27.17
C LYS A 343 6.38 47.40 -27.17
N ARG A 344 6.94 46.24 -27.58
CA ARG A 344 7.59 46.06 -28.91
C ARG A 344 7.87 44.59 -29.24
N LEU A 345 7.63 44.27 -30.51
CA LEU A 345 8.02 43.07 -31.25
C LEU A 345 9.54 42.99 -31.42
N GLN A 346 10.09 41.78 -31.42
CA GLN A 346 11.07 41.36 -32.43
C GLN A 346 11.16 39.83 -32.52
N SER A 347 10.94 39.35 -33.75
CA SER A 347 11.13 38.00 -34.25
C SER A 347 12.61 37.72 -34.52
N VAL A 348 13.09 36.51 -34.19
CA VAL A 348 14.32 35.95 -34.76
C VAL A 348 14.03 34.53 -35.22
N HIS A 349 13.93 34.38 -36.54
CA HIS A 349 14.25 33.16 -37.28
C HIS A 349 15.75 33.12 -37.54
N ILE A 350 16.29 31.89 -37.68
CA ILE A 350 17.53 31.43 -38.34
C ILE A 350 18.06 30.26 -37.48
N GLN A 351 18.49 29.10 -37.95
CA GLN A 351 18.44 28.34 -39.20
C GLN A 351 18.87 26.91 -38.79
N THR A 352 18.24 25.88 -39.36
CA THR A 352 18.79 24.51 -39.37
C THR A 352 19.89 24.38 -40.41
N PRO A 353 20.84 23.43 -40.21
CA PRO A 353 21.35 22.66 -41.35
C PRO A 353 20.97 21.19 -41.23
N GLU A 354 20.29 20.72 -42.26
CA GLU A 354 20.13 19.31 -42.62
C GLU A 354 21.40 18.74 -43.25
N GLU A 355 21.56 17.43 -43.04
CA GLU A 355 22.17 16.43 -43.93
C GLU A 355 23.69 16.43 -44.19
N ASN A 356 24.34 15.38 -43.66
CA ASN A 356 24.96 14.42 -44.56
C ASN A 356 24.84 12.98 -44.06
N THR A 357 24.35 12.14 -44.96
CA THR A 357 24.03 10.73 -44.80
C THR A 357 25.23 9.84 -45.13
N LYS A 358 25.33 8.68 -44.45
CA LYS A 358 25.52 7.31 -45.00
C LYS A 358 26.32 6.40 -44.04
N ARG A 359 25.62 5.40 -43.51
CA ARG A 359 25.77 3.95 -43.78
C ARG A 359 26.74 3.18 -42.85
N HIS A 360 26.18 2.39 -41.93
CA HIS A 360 26.07 0.92 -42.03
C HIS A 360 25.78 0.36 -40.62
N LEU A 361 24.56 -0.12 -40.43
CA LEU A 361 24.23 -1.17 -39.47
C LEU A 361 24.23 -2.47 -40.27
N GLU A 362 24.96 -3.48 -39.82
CA GLU A 362 24.43 -4.82 -39.53
C GLU A 362 25.49 -5.72 -38.85
N PRO A 363 25.05 -6.78 -38.14
CA PRO A 363 25.76 -7.43 -37.04
C PRO A 363 26.63 -8.59 -37.53
N TRP A 364 27.36 -9.27 -36.63
CA TRP A 364 27.38 -10.74 -36.53
C TRP A 364 28.28 -11.26 -35.40
N CYS A 365 27.86 -12.45 -34.94
CA CYS A 365 28.44 -13.33 -33.94
C CYS A 365 29.92 -13.66 -34.17
N THR A 366 30.62 -13.98 -33.09
CA THR A 366 31.73 -14.95 -33.12
C THR A 366 31.64 -15.90 -31.91
N GLU A 367 31.54 -17.20 -32.22
CA GLU A 367 31.87 -18.32 -31.35
C GLU A 367 33.39 -18.31 -31.06
N ALA A 368 33.87 -18.66 -29.86
CA ALA A 368 34.37 -19.98 -29.41
C ALA A 368 35.65 -19.71 -28.55
N PRO A 369 36.33 -20.69 -27.88
CA PRO A 369 35.99 -22.09 -27.56
C PRO A 369 36.15 -22.44 -26.06
N GLY A 370 35.73 -23.66 -25.70
CA GLY A 370 35.73 -24.18 -24.33
C GLY A 370 37.07 -24.70 -23.78
N LYS A 371 37.06 -25.02 -22.47
CA LYS A 371 37.90 -26.01 -21.81
C LYS A 371 37.15 -26.71 -20.67
N SER A 372 37.50 -27.98 -20.52
CA SER A 372 36.91 -29.11 -19.80
C SER A 372 37.38 -29.28 -18.33
N GLY A 373 36.65 -30.09 -17.56
CA GLY A 373 37.07 -30.79 -16.32
C GLY A 373 36.07 -30.59 -15.15
N ALA A 374 35.19 -31.55 -14.80
CA ALA A 374 35.38 -32.65 -13.81
C ALA A 374 35.58 -32.10 -12.38
N ASP A 375 34.82 -32.40 -11.31
CA ASP A 375 34.31 -33.69 -10.78
C ASP A 375 33.11 -33.54 -9.79
N LEU A 376 32.40 -34.65 -9.60
CA LEU A 376 31.22 -35.03 -8.75
C LEU A 376 31.46 -34.95 -7.20
N PRO A 377 30.58 -35.42 -6.26
CA PRO A 377 29.21 -36.01 -6.29
C PRO A 377 28.21 -35.32 -5.29
N GLY A 378 26.89 -35.51 -5.20
CA GLY A 378 26.03 -36.70 -5.27
C GLY A 378 25.60 -37.15 -3.86
N CYS A 379 24.34 -36.92 -3.44
CA CYS A 379 23.68 -37.74 -2.40
C CYS A 379 22.15 -37.56 -2.38
N CYS A 380 21.44 -38.50 -3.01
CA CYS A 380 20.02 -38.76 -2.75
C CYS A 380 19.89 -39.53 -1.43
N ARG A 381 19.01 -39.09 -0.53
CA ARG A 381 18.43 -39.96 0.51
C ARG A 381 16.91 -39.93 0.42
N ARG A 382 16.35 -41.13 0.22
CA ARG A 382 14.95 -41.48 0.49
C ARG A 382 14.79 -41.73 1.99
N GLY A 383 13.65 -41.34 2.55
CA GLY A 383 13.13 -41.70 3.88
C GLY A 383 11.69 -41.18 3.95
N GLU A 384 10.73 -42.01 3.55
CA GLU A 384 9.74 -42.70 4.41
C GLU A 384 8.55 -41.82 4.80
N ASP A 385 7.42 -42.13 4.16
CA ASP A 385 6.07 -41.61 4.40
C ASP A 385 5.58 -42.03 5.79
N LEU A 386 5.23 -41.05 6.63
CA LEU A 386 4.31 -41.23 7.75
C LEU A 386 3.06 -40.39 7.48
N GLY A 387 1.92 -41.09 7.45
CA GLY A 387 0.64 -40.60 6.98
C GLY A 387 0.22 -39.24 7.56
N SER A 388 -0.09 -38.32 6.64
CA SER A 388 -0.91 -37.15 6.94
C SER A 388 -2.03 -37.08 5.91
N THR A 389 -3.23 -36.80 6.40
CA THR A 389 -4.48 -36.62 5.65
C THR A 389 -4.31 -35.71 4.44
N PRO A 390 -5.06 -35.93 3.33
CA PRO A 390 -4.86 -35.16 2.11
C PRO A 390 -5.27 -33.70 2.33
N ARG A 391 -4.29 -32.85 2.65
CA ARG A 391 -4.40 -31.41 2.46
C ARG A 391 -4.58 -31.17 0.97
N ALA A 392 -5.69 -30.55 0.59
CA ALA A 392 -5.85 -29.94 -0.71
C ALA A 392 -4.83 -28.80 -0.85
N ASN A 393 -3.58 -29.16 -1.21
CA ASN A 393 -2.59 -28.23 -1.70
C ASN A 393 -3.07 -27.77 -3.08
N LEU A 394 -3.85 -26.70 -3.12
CA LEU A 394 -3.87 -25.81 -4.29
C LEU A 394 -2.43 -25.33 -4.46
N SER A 395 -1.72 -25.91 -5.43
CA SER A 395 -0.37 -25.53 -5.83
C SER A 395 -0.37 -24.12 -6.41
N LEU A 396 -0.54 -23.10 -5.57
CA LEU A 396 -0.19 -21.74 -5.90
C LEU A 396 1.31 -21.59 -5.64
N GLY A 397 2.09 -22.10 -6.60
CA GLY A 397 3.51 -21.82 -6.68
C GLY A 397 3.76 -20.31 -6.67
N THR A 398 4.97 -19.93 -6.28
CA THR A 398 5.50 -18.56 -6.23
C THR A 398 5.52 -17.82 -7.58
N THR A 399 4.86 -18.36 -8.61
CA THR A 399 4.73 -17.81 -9.95
C THR A 399 3.50 -16.90 -10.03
N GLY A 400 3.70 -15.63 -10.37
CA GLY A 400 2.60 -14.67 -10.52
C GLY A 400 1.57 -15.09 -11.54
N TRP A 401 0.34 -14.64 -11.31
CA TRP A 401 -0.82 -14.99 -12.10
C TRP A 401 -0.64 -14.56 -13.57
N LYS A 402 -0.75 -15.50 -14.50
CA LYS A 402 -0.74 -15.26 -15.95
C LYS A 402 -2.05 -15.76 -16.53
N SER A 403 -2.92 -14.87 -17.00
CA SER A 403 -4.21 -15.19 -17.62
C SER A 403 -4.19 -16.39 -18.59
N VAL A 404 -3.24 -16.45 -19.54
CA VAL A 404 -3.19 -17.56 -20.52
C VAL A 404 -2.99 -18.93 -19.85
N ASP A 405 -2.24 -18.97 -18.76
CA ASP A 405 -1.92 -20.21 -18.05
C ASP A 405 -2.90 -20.49 -16.90
N SER A 406 -3.52 -19.45 -16.33
CA SER A 406 -4.33 -19.55 -15.11
C SER A 406 -5.83 -19.66 -15.38
N VAL A 407 -6.34 -19.06 -16.46
CA VAL A 407 -7.77 -19.12 -16.79
C VAL A 407 -8.27 -20.53 -17.11
N PRO A 408 -7.53 -21.38 -17.83
CA PRO A 408 -7.96 -22.77 -18.04
C PRO A 408 -8.16 -23.53 -16.72
N ASN A 409 -7.30 -23.27 -15.73
CA ASN A 409 -7.44 -23.84 -14.40
C ASN A 409 -8.68 -23.31 -13.67
N LEU A 410 -9.00 -22.01 -13.80
CA LEU A 410 -10.22 -21.44 -13.22
C LEU A 410 -11.49 -22.01 -13.87
N VAL A 411 -11.49 -22.25 -15.18
CA VAL A 411 -12.60 -22.94 -15.86
C VAL A 411 -12.76 -24.35 -15.33
N THR A 412 -11.65 -25.05 -15.13
CA THR A 412 -11.65 -26.39 -14.53
C THR A 412 -12.19 -26.36 -13.10
N ASP A 413 -11.79 -25.37 -12.30
CA ASP A 413 -12.28 -25.17 -10.94
C ASP A 413 -13.79 -24.88 -10.88
N TYR A 414 -14.30 -24.09 -11.83
CA TYR A 414 -15.75 -23.88 -12.00
C TYR A 414 -16.46 -25.19 -12.37
N LYS A 415 -15.97 -25.96 -13.35
CA LYS A 415 -16.54 -27.27 -13.72
C LYS A 415 -16.60 -28.22 -12.52
N ASN A 416 -15.55 -28.19 -11.69
CA ASN A 416 -15.44 -28.98 -10.47
C ASN A 416 -16.22 -28.39 -9.27
N LYS A 417 -17.06 -27.37 -9.50
CA LYS A 417 -17.93 -26.73 -8.51
C LYS A 417 -17.19 -26.16 -7.30
N LYS A 418 -15.93 -25.73 -7.47
CA LYS A 418 -15.19 -25.03 -6.41
C LYS A 418 -15.79 -23.65 -6.11
N PHE A 419 -16.42 -23.04 -7.10
CA PHE A 419 -17.23 -21.83 -6.97
C PHE A 419 -18.36 -21.85 -8.00
N ASP A 420 -19.32 -20.97 -7.81
CA ASP A 420 -20.52 -20.87 -8.65
C ASP A 420 -20.57 -19.49 -9.36
N LEU A 421 -20.43 -19.52 -10.69
CA LEU A 421 -20.56 -18.34 -11.54
C LEU A 421 -22.01 -17.99 -11.86
N ASP A 422 -22.94 -18.94 -11.78
CA ASP A 422 -24.36 -18.70 -12.06
C ASP A 422 -24.94 -17.69 -11.09
N LEU A 423 -24.51 -17.76 -9.83
CA LEU A 423 -24.85 -16.77 -8.82
C LEU A 423 -24.36 -15.37 -9.14
N LEU A 424 -23.42 -15.14 -10.06
CA LEU A 424 -22.97 -13.79 -10.45
C LEU A 424 -23.83 -13.19 -11.57
N VAL A 425 -24.47 -14.02 -12.39
CA VAL A 425 -25.36 -13.58 -13.47
C VAL A 425 -26.64 -13.00 -12.88
N THR A 426 -27.11 -11.87 -13.41
CA THR A 426 -28.40 -11.27 -13.04
C THR A 426 -29.41 -11.33 -14.18
N HIS A 427 -28.94 -11.15 -15.41
CA HIS A 427 -29.74 -11.16 -16.62
C HIS A 427 -28.94 -11.81 -17.75
N ALA A 428 -29.62 -12.59 -18.59
CA ALA A 428 -29.12 -13.04 -19.87
C ALA A 428 -30.09 -12.50 -20.94
N LEU A 429 -29.56 -11.73 -21.89
CA LEU A 429 -30.35 -11.05 -22.90
C LEU A 429 -29.83 -11.45 -24.29
N PRO A 430 -30.72 -11.50 -25.30
CA PRO A 430 -30.28 -11.66 -26.67
C PRO A 430 -29.45 -10.46 -27.12
N PHE A 431 -28.51 -10.66 -28.06
CA PHE A 431 -27.53 -9.66 -28.45
C PHE A 431 -28.14 -8.35 -28.97
N ASP A 432 -29.32 -8.42 -29.59
CA ASP A 432 -30.06 -7.24 -30.07
C ASP A 432 -30.57 -6.32 -28.95
N LYS A 433 -30.55 -6.79 -27.70
CA LYS A 433 -30.89 -6.02 -26.49
C LYS A 433 -29.69 -5.51 -25.71
N ILE A 434 -28.54 -5.31 -26.37
CA ILE A 434 -27.32 -4.85 -25.70
C ILE A 434 -27.47 -3.47 -25.04
N ASN A 435 -28.28 -2.56 -25.61
CA ASN A 435 -28.58 -1.28 -24.98
C ASN A 435 -29.39 -1.45 -23.68
N ASP A 436 -30.35 -2.39 -23.66
CA ASP A 436 -31.10 -2.73 -22.44
C ASP A 436 -30.14 -3.27 -21.36
N ALA A 437 -29.15 -4.07 -21.74
CA ALA A 437 -28.12 -4.57 -20.82
C ALA A 437 -27.28 -3.42 -20.21
N ILE A 438 -26.90 -2.44 -21.04
CA ILE A 438 -26.20 -1.22 -20.60
C ILE A 438 -27.09 -0.38 -19.67
N ASP A 439 -28.37 -0.26 -19.99
CA ASP A 439 -29.34 0.47 -19.17
C ASP A 439 -29.58 -0.20 -17.83
N LEU A 440 -29.73 -1.53 -17.77
CA LEU A 440 -29.81 -2.29 -16.52
C LEU A 440 -28.57 -2.07 -15.65
N MET A 441 -27.37 -2.08 -16.24
CA MET A 441 -26.14 -1.75 -15.52
C MET A 441 -26.15 -0.31 -14.97
N ASN A 442 -26.63 0.64 -15.76
CA ASN A 442 -26.71 2.04 -15.35
C ASN A 442 -27.81 2.30 -14.31
N GLN A 443 -28.95 1.60 -14.36
CA GLN A 443 -30.00 1.67 -13.35
C GLN A 443 -29.48 1.21 -11.98
N GLY A 444 -28.67 0.14 -11.96
CA GLY A 444 -27.92 -0.28 -10.77
C GLY A 444 -26.96 0.79 -10.22
N LYS A 445 -26.56 1.78 -11.04
CA LYS A 445 -25.81 2.98 -10.63
C LYS A 445 -26.72 4.17 -10.28
N ARG A 446 -27.92 4.31 -10.85
CA ARG A 446 -28.80 5.50 -10.67
C ARG A 446 -29.52 5.59 -9.32
N HIS A 447 -29.49 4.57 -8.46
CA HIS A 447 -29.87 4.69 -7.04
C HIS A 447 -28.87 5.53 -6.19
N LEU A 448 -28.01 6.32 -6.85
CA LEU A 448 -27.07 7.31 -6.32
C LEU A 448 -27.64 8.75 -6.34
N LEU A 449 -28.91 8.95 -5.98
CA LEU A 449 -29.48 10.30 -5.78
C LEU A 449 -28.95 10.95 -4.47
N PRO A 450 -28.90 12.31 -4.39
CA PRO A 450 -28.27 13.04 -3.28
C PRO A 450 -28.99 12.77 -1.94
N PRO A 451 -28.33 13.05 -0.80
CA PRO A 451 -28.88 12.72 0.52
C PRO A 451 -30.26 13.36 0.72
N PRO A 452 -31.22 12.66 1.35
CA PRO A 452 -32.51 13.25 1.68
C PRO A 452 -32.31 14.44 2.63
N ARG A 453 -33.09 15.50 2.41
CA ARG A 453 -33.16 16.64 3.34
C ARG A 453 -33.59 16.13 4.71
N LYS A 454 -32.88 16.60 5.75
CA LYS A 454 -33.08 16.24 7.17
C LYS A 454 -34.57 16.20 7.55
N PRO A 455 -35.07 15.13 8.19
CA PRO A 455 -36.38 15.18 8.84
C PRO A 455 -36.31 16.03 10.11
N ALA A 456 -37.40 16.75 10.37
CA ALA A 456 -37.57 17.64 11.49
C ALA A 456 -37.51 16.89 12.83
N TYR A 457 -36.84 17.51 13.79
CA TYR A 457 -36.58 17.04 15.15
C TYR A 457 -37.90 16.94 15.95
N ILE A 458 -38.30 15.75 16.39
CA ILE A 458 -39.38 15.54 17.36
C ILE A 458 -38.75 15.20 18.71
N LYS A 459 -39.01 16.04 19.72
CA LYS A 459 -38.48 15.90 21.09
C LYS A 459 -39.12 14.71 21.84
N PRO A 460 -38.35 13.85 22.52
CA PRO A 460 -38.90 12.93 23.51
C PRO A 460 -39.20 13.64 24.83
N ARG A 461 -40.36 13.34 25.41
CA ARG A 461 -40.79 13.78 26.75
C ARG A 461 -40.05 13.01 27.85
N LEU A 462 -39.51 13.74 28.82
CA LEU A 462 -39.01 13.24 30.09
C LEU A 462 -40.09 12.49 30.88
N ARG A 463 -39.76 11.33 31.44
CA ARG A 463 -40.48 10.73 32.58
C ARG A 463 -39.57 10.70 33.80
N ARG A 464 -40.17 11.09 34.92
CA ARG A 464 -39.58 11.31 36.24
C ARG A 464 -39.29 10.01 36.99
N SER A 465 -38.30 10.13 37.86
CA SER A 465 -37.76 9.27 38.92
C SER A 465 -38.73 8.82 40.01
N ALA A 466 -38.42 7.68 40.66
CA ALA A 466 -38.63 7.35 42.09
C ALA A 466 -37.81 6.07 42.47
N PRO A 467 -37.65 5.66 43.75
CA PRO A 467 -36.58 6.04 44.70
C PRO A 467 -35.76 4.81 45.22
N PRO A 468 -34.78 4.96 46.15
CA PRO A 468 -33.75 3.95 46.42
C PRO A 468 -34.13 2.97 47.56
N LEU A 469 -33.54 1.77 47.54
CA LEU A 469 -33.58 0.81 48.64
C LEU A 469 -32.17 0.35 49.01
N THR A 470 -31.99 0.19 50.32
CA THR A 470 -30.76 0.00 51.07
C THR A 470 -30.47 -1.48 51.39
N HIS A 471 -29.21 -1.71 51.79
CA HIS A 471 -28.66 -2.74 52.69
C HIS A 471 -28.08 -4.07 52.17
N ALA A 472 -26.75 -4.15 52.38
CA ALA A 472 -25.99 -5.09 53.23
C ALA A 472 -25.87 -6.58 52.85
N GLY A 473 -24.61 -7.06 52.88
CA GLY A 473 -24.27 -8.49 52.94
C GLY A 473 -22.78 -8.78 52.70
N LEU A 474 -22.01 -8.90 53.78
CA LEU A 474 -20.62 -9.41 53.85
C LEU A 474 -20.59 -10.96 53.78
N ILE A 475 -19.62 -11.57 53.07
CA ILE A 475 -18.99 -12.87 53.42
C ILE A 475 -17.51 -12.87 52.96
N PRO A 476 -16.53 -13.33 53.77
CA PRO A 476 -15.09 -13.24 53.49
C PRO A 476 -14.39 -14.56 53.08
N GLY A 477 -13.19 -14.44 52.51
CA GLY A 477 -12.07 -15.35 52.80
C GLY A 477 -11.39 -16.01 51.61
N PHE A 478 -10.13 -15.63 51.32
CA PHE A 478 -9.07 -16.55 50.86
C PHE A 478 -7.70 -15.99 51.31
N ARG A 479 -6.97 -16.79 52.10
CA ARG A 479 -5.58 -16.53 52.55
C ARG A 479 -4.62 -17.27 51.64
N TYR A 480 -3.53 -16.63 51.23
CA TYR A 480 -2.30 -17.30 50.80
C TYR A 480 -1.17 -16.91 51.76
N THR A 481 -0.50 -17.93 52.30
CA THR A 481 0.71 -17.84 53.13
C THR A 481 1.94 -17.67 52.24
N PHE A 482 2.73 -16.63 52.50
CA PHE A 482 4.07 -16.43 51.95
C PHE A 482 5.12 -17.06 52.87
N VAL A 483 6.10 -17.74 52.27
CA VAL A 483 7.36 -18.20 52.90
C VAL A 483 8.45 -17.19 52.53
N PRO A 484 9.26 -16.66 53.47
CA PRO A 484 10.30 -15.69 53.13
C PRO A 484 11.59 -16.40 52.70
N LEU A 485 12.14 -15.98 51.56
CA LEU A 485 13.51 -16.27 51.15
C LEU A 485 14.42 -15.10 51.56
N ARG A 486 15.67 -15.46 51.88
CA ARG A 486 16.69 -14.68 52.58
C ARG A 486 16.99 -13.30 52.00
N SER A 487 17.30 -12.40 52.94
CA SER A 487 17.73 -11.01 52.81
C SER A 487 18.93 -10.80 51.88
N LEU A 488 18.74 -9.90 50.92
CA LEU A 488 19.81 -9.12 50.28
C LEU A 488 20.22 -7.96 51.21
N ASP A 489 21.47 -7.52 51.08
CA ASP A 489 22.13 -6.51 51.90
C ASP A 489 21.30 -5.20 52.05
N PRO A 490 20.99 -4.72 53.27
CA PRO A 490 20.15 -3.55 53.50
C PRO A 490 20.71 -2.22 52.96
N GLU A 491 22.02 -2.07 52.85
CA GLU A 491 22.66 -0.79 52.46
C GLU A 491 22.55 -0.47 50.96
N LEU A 492 22.35 -1.47 50.08
CA LEU A 492 22.15 -1.26 48.64
C LEU A 492 20.68 -0.98 48.27
N ALA A 493 19.72 -1.38 49.12
CA ALA A 493 18.29 -1.16 48.89
C ALA A 493 17.86 0.30 49.16
N ASP A 494 18.61 1.03 49.99
CA ASP A 494 18.21 2.35 50.48
C ASP A 494 18.40 3.47 49.45
N MET A 495 19.32 3.32 48.49
CA MET A 495 19.53 4.29 47.38
C MET A 495 18.57 4.06 46.19
N ALA A 496 18.14 2.82 45.95
CA ALA A 496 17.31 2.44 44.81
C ALA A 496 15.90 3.06 44.84
N ASN A 497 15.42 3.43 46.03
CA ASN A 497 14.09 3.99 46.29
C ASN A 497 14.09 5.50 46.59
N GLN A 498 15.23 6.18 46.48
CA GLN A 498 15.31 7.63 46.73
C GLN A 498 15.02 8.46 45.48
N VAL A 499 14.54 9.68 45.69
CA VAL A 499 14.43 10.69 44.63
C VAL A 499 15.85 11.14 44.24
N ILE A 500 16.16 11.13 42.95
CA ILE A 500 17.44 11.62 42.42
C ILE A 500 17.28 13.07 41.98
N ARG A 501 18.21 13.95 42.39
CA ARG A 501 18.36 15.29 41.80
C ARG A 501 19.41 15.24 40.70
N CYS A 502 19.07 15.66 39.49
CA CYS A 502 19.99 15.63 38.36
C CYS A 502 19.66 16.70 37.31
N LYS A 503 20.54 16.88 36.33
CA LYS A 503 20.28 17.81 35.22
C LYS A 503 19.29 17.22 34.20
N ALA A 504 18.47 18.08 33.61
CA ALA A 504 17.66 17.77 32.43
C ALA A 504 17.47 19.01 31.55
N ALA A 505 17.21 18.78 30.26
CA ALA A 505 16.83 19.83 29.33
C ALA A 505 15.30 19.85 29.19
N VAL A 506 14.67 20.79 29.90
CA VAL A 506 13.21 20.91 29.98
C VAL A 506 12.69 21.83 28.87
N ALA A 507 11.74 21.32 28.09
CA ALA A 507 10.94 22.14 27.19
C ALA A 507 9.74 22.69 27.98
N TRP A 508 9.82 23.95 28.42
CA TRP A 508 8.74 24.59 29.16
C TRP A 508 7.54 24.95 28.28
N GLU A 509 7.80 25.39 27.05
CA GLU A 509 6.82 25.86 26.10
C GLU A 509 7.26 25.53 24.67
N ALA A 510 6.30 25.43 23.75
CA ALA A 510 6.58 25.24 22.32
C ALA A 510 7.31 26.45 21.72
N GLY A 511 8.19 26.19 20.75
CA GLY A 511 8.93 27.20 19.98
C GLY A 511 9.99 27.96 20.78
N LYS A 512 10.29 27.53 22.01
CA LYS A 512 11.32 28.11 22.88
C LYS A 512 12.53 27.18 22.99
N PRO A 513 13.75 27.72 23.22
CA PRO A 513 14.90 26.90 23.57
C PRO A 513 14.65 26.06 24.82
N LEU A 514 15.31 24.90 24.91
CA LEU A 514 15.30 24.06 26.10
C LEU A 514 16.04 24.75 27.25
N SER A 515 15.50 24.65 28.46
CA SER A 515 16.17 25.12 29.68
C SER A 515 16.90 23.97 30.35
N ILE A 516 18.19 24.14 30.63
CA ILE A 516 18.92 23.21 31.51
C ILE A 516 18.51 23.51 32.95
N GLU A 517 17.87 22.55 33.59
CA GLU A 517 17.32 22.66 34.95
C GLU A 517 17.85 21.53 35.82
N GLU A 518 17.93 21.76 37.13
CA GLU A 518 17.97 20.68 38.12
C GLU A 518 16.54 20.17 38.34
N ILE A 519 16.32 18.88 38.11
CA ILE A 519 15.04 18.21 38.29
C ILE A 519 15.12 17.15 39.39
N GLU A 520 13.97 16.72 39.86
CA GLU A 520 13.78 15.58 40.75
C GLU A 520 13.19 14.41 39.95
N VAL A 521 13.86 13.26 40.01
CA VAL A 521 13.47 12.00 39.36
C VAL A 521 13.05 11.01 40.45
N ALA A 522 11.76 10.72 40.51
CA ALA A 522 11.19 9.75 41.43
C ALA A 522 11.78 8.34 41.23
N PRO A 523 11.80 7.48 42.25
CA PRO A 523 12.17 6.07 42.09
C PRO A 523 11.22 5.34 41.13
N PRO A 524 11.68 4.26 40.48
CA PRO A 524 10.82 3.44 39.63
C PRO A 524 9.77 2.71 40.49
N GLN A 525 8.51 2.78 40.07
CA GLN A 525 7.43 1.98 40.64
C GLN A 525 7.39 0.57 40.00
N ALA A 526 6.37 -0.23 40.35
CA ALA A 526 6.19 -1.56 39.80
C ALA A 526 6.23 -1.57 38.26
N HIS A 527 7.00 -2.48 37.69
CA HIS A 527 7.24 -2.61 36.24
C HIS A 527 7.89 -1.39 35.57
N GLU A 528 8.67 -0.62 36.32
CA GLU A 528 9.45 0.51 35.82
C GLU A 528 10.95 0.30 36.04
N VAL A 529 11.74 0.99 35.21
CA VAL A 529 13.20 0.93 35.22
C VAL A 529 13.73 2.34 35.21
N ARG A 530 14.62 2.66 36.15
CA ARG A 530 15.35 3.93 36.16
C ARG A 530 16.72 3.74 35.52
N ILE A 531 17.03 4.56 34.53
CA ILE A 531 18.22 4.44 33.68
C ILE A 531 19.05 5.70 33.83
N LYS A 532 20.34 5.53 34.11
CA LYS A 532 21.35 6.58 33.96
C LYS A 532 21.70 6.71 32.47
N ILE A 533 21.34 7.82 31.86
CA ILE A 533 21.63 8.08 30.45
C ILE A 533 23.08 8.53 30.33
N ILE A 534 23.85 7.84 29.48
CA ILE A 534 25.26 8.13 29.24
C ILE A 534 25.42 8.96 27.97
N ALA A 535 24.64 8.65 26.94
CA ALA A 535 24.61 9.42 25.71
C ALA A 535 23.19 9.51 25.17
N THR A 536 22.88 10.64 24.53
CA THR A 536 21.62 10.90 23.84
C THR A 536 21.87 11.64 22.54
N ALA A 537 21.01 11.44 21.54
CA ALA A 537 21.03 12.15 20.27
C ALA A 537 19.73 12.95 20.06
N VAL A 538 19.77 13.93 19.16
CA VAL A 538 18.62 14.77 18.76
C VAL A 538 18.15 14.38 17.36
N CYS A 539 16.85 14.17 17.21
CA CYS A 539 16.21 13.83 15.96
C CYS A 539 15.10 14.83 15.59
N HIS A 540 14.67 14.82 14.33
CA HIS A 540 13.62 15.71 13.83
C HIS A 540 12.31 15.54 14.59
N THR A 541 12.02 14.35 15.11
CA THR A 541 10.83 14.11 15.96
C THR A 541 10.85 14.99 17.21
N ASP A 542 11.99 15.14 17.87
CA ASP A 542 12.11 16.01 19.06
C ASP A 542 11.86 17.47 18.68
N ALA A 543 12.39 17.93 17.53
CA ALA A 543 12.17 19.29 17.03
C ALA A 543 10.73 19.54 16.59
N TYR A 544 10.07 18.54 15.99
CA TYR A 544 8.68 18.64 15.58
C TYR A 544 7.76 18.88 16.78
N THR A 545 7.94 18.12 17.86
CA THR A 545 7.22 18.37 19.12
C THR A 545 7.62 19.71 19.72
N LEU A 546 8.92 20.01 19.84
CA LEU A 546 9.41 21.28 20.40
C LEU A 546 8.86 22.49 19.66
N SER A 547 8.66 22.41 18.34
CA SER A 547 8.11 23.50 17.54
C SER A 547 6.62 23.81 17.83
N GLY A 548 5.91 22.88 18.49
CA GLY A 548 4.46 22.95 18.71
C GLY A 548 3.62 22.49 17.52
N ALA A 549 4.25 21.99 16.45
CA ALA A 549 3.54 21.48 15.28
C ALA A 549 2.96 20.06 15.48
N ASP A 550 3.42 19.35 16.50
CA ASP A 550 2.88 18.05 16.93
C ASP A 550 1.54 18.23 17.68
N PRO A 551 0.42 17.68 17.17
CA PRO A 551 -0.86 17.76 17.86
C PRO A 551 -0.94 16.93 19.15
N GLU A 552 -0.04 15.95 19.34
CA GLU A 552 0.09 15.22 20.60
C GLU A 552 1.07 15.92 21.58
N GLY A 553 1.77 16.98 21.11
CA GLY A 553 2.74 17.72 21.90
C GLY A 553 2.12 18.40 23.12
N CYS A 554 2.65 18.05 24.30
CA CYS A 554 2.22 18.60 25.59
C CYS A 554 3.45 19.14 26.34
N PHE A 555 3.27 20.23 27.09
CA PHE A 555 4.33 20.93 27.81
C PHE A 555 3.87 21.26 29.25
N PRO A 556 4.77 21.36 30.25
CA PRO A 556 6.22 21.18 30.13
C PRO A 556 6.62 19.69 30.02
N VAL A 557 7.71 19.41 29.30
CA VAL A 557 8.13 18.04 28.96
C VAL A 557 9.65 17.92 28.87
N ILE A 558 10.19 16.73 29.19
CA ILE A 558 11.57 16.35 28.86
C ILE A 558 11.54 15.50 27.59
N LEU A 559 12.10 16.04 26.50
CA LEU A 559 12.17 15.39 25.18
C LEU A 559 13.27 14.31 25.13
N GLY A 560 13.59 13.82 23.94
CA GLY A 560 14.65 12.85 23.69
C GLY A 560 14.14 11.43 23.71
N HIS A 561 14.48 10.67 22.66
CA HIS A 561 14.10 9.27 22.49
C HIS A 561 15.20 8.39 21.88
N GLU A 562 16.39 8.97 21.64
CA GLU A 562 17.58 8.27 21.17
C GLU A 562 18.62 8.32 22.28
N GLY A 563 18.62 7.33 23.17
CA GLY A 563 19.52 7.28 24.32
C GLY A 563 20.13 5.91 24.52
N ALA A 564 21.26 5.87 25.22
CA ALA A 564 21.83 4.63 25.73
C ALA A 564 22.44 4.87 27.12
N GLY A 565 22.33 3.88 27.98
CA GLY A 565 22.60 4.06 29.40
C GLY A 565 22.79 2.77 30.16
N ILE A 566 22.82 2.92 31.48
CA ILE A 566 23.00 1.83 32.44
C ILE A 566 21.81 1.86 33.39
N VAL A 567 21.21 0.71 33.64
CA VAL A 567 20.14 0.58 34.63
C VAL A 567 20.70 0.98 36.01
N GLU A 568 20.07 1.96 36.65
CA GLU A 568 20.42 2.37 38.01
C GLU A 568 19.62 1.56 39.02
N SER A 569 18.30 1.53 38.89
CA SER A 569 17.41 0.73 39.73
C SER A 569 16.20 0.20 38.95
N VAL A 570 15.54 -0.80 39.50
CA VAL A 570 14.32 -1.41 38.95
C VAL A 570 13.24 -1.44 40.02
N GLY A 571 11.99 -1.22 39.62
CA GLY A 571 10.87 -1.33 40.54
C GLY A 571 10.35 -2.76 40.71
N GLU A 572 9.33 -2.91 41.54
CA GLU A 572 8.72 -4.20 41.85
C GLU A 572 8.26 -4.97 40.60
N GLY A 573 8.46 -6.29 40.56
CA GLY A 573 8.01 -7.15 39.46
C GLY A 573 8.93 -7.18 38.24
N VAL A 574 9.94 -6.31 38.15
CA VAL A 574 10.95 -6.35 37.09
C VAL A 574 11.96 -7.47 37.36
N THR A 575 12.01 -8.47 36.47
CA THR A 575 12.85 -9.66 36.64
C THR A 575 13.88 -9.86 35.52
N LYS A 576 13.67 -9.22 34.36
CA LYS A 576 14.54 -9.38 33.17
C LYS A 576 15.72 -8.41 33.15
N LEU A 577 15.69 -7.40 34.02
CA LEU A 577 16.66 -6.31 34.10
C LEU A 577 17.07 -6.13 35.56
N LYS A 578 18.30 -5.66 35.77
CA LYS A 578 18.83 -5.33 37.09
C LYS A 578 19.78 -4.15 36.99
N ALA A 579 20.08 -3.53 38.13
CA ALA A 579 21.12 -2.50 38.24
C ALA A 579 22.43 -2.94 37.58
N GLY A 580 23.07 -2.03 36.84
CA GLY A 580 24.31 -2.27 36.10
C GLY A 580 24.13 -2.87 34.71
N ASP A 581 22.93 -3.29 34.30
CA ASP A 581 22.71 -3.75 32.93
C ASP A 581 22.82 -2.56 31.93
N THR A 582 23.55 -2.76 30.84
CA THR A 582 23.67 -1.79 29.74
C THR A 582 22.45 -1.87 28.83
N VAL A 583 21.82 -0.73 28.55
CA VAL A 583 20.48 -0.69 27.93
C VAL A 583 20.27 0.46 26.94
N ILE A 584 19.30 0.27 26.06
CA ILE A 584 18.71 1.31 25.20
C ILE A 584 17.21 1.42 25.54
N PRO A 585 16.70 2.59 25.97
CA PRO A 585 15.26 2.85 26.08
C PRO A 585 14.60 2.95 24.69
N LEU A 586 13.36 2.48 24.57
CA LEU A 586 12.66 2.26 23.31
C LEU A 586 11.28 2.91 23.30
N TYR A 587 11.02 3.75 22.31
CA TYR A 587 9.70 4.37 22.14
C TYR A 587 8.64 3.41 21.61
N ILE A 588 9.03 2.33 20.93
CA ILE A 588 8.17 1.20 20.61
C ILE A 588 8.43 0.11 21.65
N PRO A 589 7.49 -0.18 22.57
CA PRO A 589 7.66 -1.24 23.55
C PRO A 589 7.47 -2.64 22.94
N GLN A 590 7.81 -3.69 23.68
CA GLN A 590 7.49 -5.07 23.34
C GLN A 590 7.10 -5.86 24.60
N CYS A 591 5.79 -6.00 24.86
CA CYS A 591 5.31 -6.76 26.03
C CYS A 591 5.33 -8.28 25.84
N GLY A 592 5.36 -8.76 24.60
CA GLY A 592 5.41 -10.21 24.30
C GLY A 592 4.06 -10.95 24.42
N GLU A 593 3.00 -10.30 24.89
CA GLU A 593 1.73 -10.95 25.24
C GLU A 593 0.50 -10.36 24.52
N CYS A 594 0.55 -9.10 24.08
CA CYS A 594 -0.60 -8.50 23.38
C CYS A 594 -0.73 -9.05 21.96
N LYS A 595 -1.94 -8.97 21.37
CA LYS A 595 -2.20 -9.47 20.00
C LYS A 595 -1.22 -8.96 18.94
N PHE A 596 -0.69 -7.74 19.10
CA PHE A 596 0.32 -7.17 18.20
C PHE A 596 1.70 -7.77 18.43
N CYS A 597 2.11 -8.01 19.68
CA CYS A 597 3.37 -8.66 20.00
C CYS A 597 3.38 -10.13 19.53
N LEU A 598 2.27 -10.84 19.66
CA LEU A 598 2.13 -12.23 19.23
C LEU A 598 2.01 -12.38 17.70
N ASN A 599 1.63 -11.32 16.98
CA ASN A 599 1.49 -11.36 15.53
C ASN A 599 2.83 -11.02 14.84
N PRO A 600 3.35 -11.89 13.94
CA PRO A 600 4.59 -11.62 13.21
C PRO A 600 4.47 -10.51 12.16
N LYS A 601 3.26 -10.06 11.80
CA LYS A 601 3.02 -9.03 10.78
C LYS A 601 3.26 -7.59 11.25
N THR A 602 3.56 -7.36 12.53
CA THR A 602 3.68 -6.00 13.10
C THR A 602 4.59 -5.94 14.30
N ASN A 603 5.15 -4.77 14.61
CA ASN A 603 5.88 -4.47 15.85
C ASN A 603 5.15 -3.49 16.78
N LEU A 604 3.91 -3.10 16.47
CA LEU A 604 3.19 -2.01 17.15
C LEU A 604 2.52 -2.46 18.45
N CYS A 605 3.30 -2.69 19.50
CA CYS A 605 2.79 -2.98 20.83
C CYS A 605 1.88 -1.84 21.35
N GLN A 606 0.68 -2.20 21.85
CA GLN A 606 -0.30 -1.23 22.33
C GLN A 606 -0.38 -1.13 23.86
N LYS A 607 0.40 -1.92 24.60
CA LYS A 607 0.25 -2.12 26.05
C LYS A 607 0.25 -0.81 26.84
N ILE A 608 1.11 0.14 26.48
CA ILE A 608 1.29 1.42 27.19
C ILE A 608 1.06 2.66 26.32
N ARG A 609 0.63 2.48 25.05
CA ARG A 609 0.44 3.58 24.07
C ARG A 609 -0.35 4.74 24.68
N VAL A 610 -1.46 4.45 25.35
CA VAL A 610 -2.41 5.46 25.83
C VAL A 610 -1.79 6.40 26.88
N THR A 611 -1.04 5.86 27.84
CA THR A 611 -0.35 6.67 28.85
C THR A 611 0.91 7.32 28.28
N GLN A 612 1.68 6.56 27.48
CA GLN A 612 2.90 7.04 26.84
C GLN A 612 2.67 8.29 26.00
N GLY A 613 1.65 8.33 25.15
CA GLY A 613 1.35 9.53 24.35
C GLY A 613 0.61 10.64 25.11
N LYS A 614 0.33 10.46 26.40
CA LYS A 614 -0.02 11.57 27.32
C LYS A 614 1.19 12.06 28.11
N GLY A 615 2.37 11.47 27.88
CA GLY A 615 3.59 11.77 28.62
C GLY A 615 3.58 11.24 30.06
N LEU A 616 2.97 10.07 30.28
CA LEU A 616 2.78 9.47 31.60
C LEU A 616 3.23 8.00 31.62
N MET A 617 3.62 7.52 32.80
CA MET A 617 3.89 6.13 33.10
C MET A 617 2.60 5.28 33.09
N PRO A 618 2.67 3.92 33.10
CA PRO A 618 1.49 3.05 33.05
C PRO A 618 0.46 3.30 34.17
N ASP A 619 0.90 3.83 35.31
CA ASP A 619 0.04 4.23 36.44
C ASP A 619 -0.70 5.57 36.21
N GLY A 620 -0.43 6.27 35.11
CA GLY A 620 -1.03 7.56 34.78
C GLY A 620 -0.36 8.76 35.45
N THR A 621 0.85 8.62 35.99
CA THR A 621 1.59 9.72 36.62
C THR A 621 2.95 9.98 35.94
N SER A 622 3.59 11.10 36.27
CA SER A 622 4.97 11.37 35.84
C SER A 622 5.96 10.97 36.95
N ARG A 623 7.23 10.84 36.56
CA ARG A 623 8.37 10.62 37.47
C ARG A 623 9.26 11.85 37.61
N PHE A 624 8.93 12.93 36.91
CA PHE A 624 9.72 14.15 36.91
C PHE A 624 8.99 15.29 37.60
N THR A 625 9.69 15.95 38.51
CA THR A 625 9.27 17.23 39.10
C THR A 625 10.38 18.26 38.94
N CYS A 626 10.00 19.50 38.64
CA CYS A 626 10.92 20.63 38.56
C CYS A 626 10.23 21.86 39.12
N LYS A 627 10.87 22.57 40.05
CA LYS A 627 10.31 23.78 40.69
C LYS A 627 8.90 23.53 41.28
N GLY A 628 8.70 22.36 41.88
CA GLY A 628 7.43 21.93 42.47
C GLY A 628 6.31 21.60 41.47
N LYS A 629 6.61 21.55 40.16
CA LYS A 629 5.64 21.22 39.10
C LYS A 629 5.97 19.88 38.45
N PRO A 630 4.96 19.05 38.11
CA PRO A 630 5.19 17.84 37.33
C PRO A 630 5.64 18.20 35.92
N ILE A 631 6.62 17.46 35.40
CA ILE A 631 7.11 17.57 34.02
C ILE A 631 6.75 16.28 33.29
N LEU A 632 6.22 16.37 32.07
CA LEU A 632 5.77 15.20 31.32
C LEU A 632 6.95 14.38 30.77
N HIS A 633 6.69 13.10 30.55
CA HIS A 633 7.53 12.22 29.75
C HIS A 633 7.30 12.44 28.25
N PHE A 634 8.26 12.03 27.43
CA PHE A 634 8.20 12.09 25.98
C PHE A 634 8.50 10.72 25.38
N MET A 635 7.59 10.23 24.53
CA MET A 635 7.70 8.96 23.83
C MET A 635 8.02 7.75 24.73
N GLY A 636 7.77 7.86 26.05
CA GLY A 636 8.11 6.84 27.05
C GLY A 636 9.60 6.65 27.27
N THR A 637 10.41 7.66 26.99
CA THR A 637 11.89 7.58 26.99
C THR A 637 12.55 8.76 27.71
N SER A 638 12.24 10.01 27.32
CA SER A 638 12.73 11.25 27.95
C SER A 638 14.24 11.26 28.20
N THR A 639 15.02 11.01 27.13
CA THR A 639 16.47 10.83 27.23
C THR A 639 17.25 12.13 27.39
N PHE A 640 16.61 13.30 27.33
CA PHE A 640 17.24 14.58 27.65
C PHE A 640 17.27 14.85 29.16
N SER A 641 17.74 13.88 29.92
CA SER A 641 18.04 13.95 31.34
C SER A 641 19.15 12.96 31.69
N GLU A 642 19.94 13.26 32.72
CA GLU A 642 20.95 12.33 33.24
C GLU A 642 20.31 11.03 33.77
N TYR A 643 19.07 11.10 34.28
CA TYR A 643 18.29 9.93 34.71
C TYR A 643 16.88 9.99 34.18
N THR A 644 16.38 8.88 33.66
CA THR A 644 15.00 8.74 33.20
C THR A 644 14.35 7.50 33.81
N VAL A 645 13.02 7.48 33.88
CA VAL A 645 12.24 6.31 34.29
C VAL A 645 11.36 5.88 33.13
N VAL A 646 11.41 4.60 32.78
CA VAL A 646 10.68 4.03 31.64
C VAL A 646 9.98 2.74 32.05
N ALA A 647 9.01 2.30 31.26
CA ALA A 647 8.37 1.00 31.49
C ALA A 647 9.36 -0.13 31.16
N ASP A 648 9.34 -1.22 31.91
CA ASP A 648 10.25 -2.36 31.72
C ASP A 648 10.17 -2.98 30.29
N ILE A 649 8.99 -2.97 29.68
CA ILE A 649 8.74 -3.41 28.30
C ILE A 649 9.29 -2.45 27.22
N SER A 650 9.83 -1.30 27.62
CA SER A 650 10.44 -0.29 26.75
C SER A 650 11.97 -0.28 26.86
N VAL A 651 12.59 -1.37 27.31
CA VAL A 651 14.04 -1.44 27.54
C VAL A 651 14.66 -2.62 26.82
N ALA A 652 15.62 -2.34 25.94
CA ALA A 652 16.47 -3.36 25.32
C ALA A 652 17.77 -3.50 26.12
N LYS A 653 18.02 -4.69 26.67
CA LYS A 653 19.31 -5.05 27.25
C LYS A 653 20.31 -5.42 26.15
N ILE A 654 21.46 -4.76 26.13
CA ILE A 654 22.44 -4.87 25.05
C ILE A 654 23.79 -5.41 25.56
N ASP A 655 24.73 -5.60 24.64
CA ASP A 655 26.11 -5.96 24.97
C ASP A 655 26.75 -4.88 25.87
N PRO A 656 27.28 -5.25 27.06
CA PRO A 656 27.86 -4.28 27.98
C PRO A 656 29.15 -3.62 27.47
N SER A 657 29.80 -4.19 26.45
CA SER A 657 30.99 -3.62 25.81
C SER A 657 30.68 -2.62 24.69
N ALA A 658 29.40 -2.47 24.32
CA ALA A 658 29.00 -1.57 23.23
C ALA A 658 29.23 -0.10 23.60
N PRO A 659 29.83 0.72 22.71
CA PRO A 659 30.06 2.13 22.95
C PRO A 659 28.74 2.90 22.97
N LEU A 660 28.34 3.35 24.17
CA LEU A 660 27.04 3.97 24.42
C LEU A 660 26.83 5.29 23.65
N ASP A 661 27.91 6.01 23.36
CA ASP A 661 27.93 7.23 22.54
C ASP A 661 27.70 6.96 21.04
N LYS A 662 27.67 5.70 20.62
CA LYS A 662 27.33 5.28 19.25
C LYS A 662 25.97 4.61 19.19
N VAL A 663 25.77 3.60 20.03
CA VAL A 663 24.58 2.74 19.94
C VAL A 663 23.28 3.43 20.37
N CYS A 664 23.34 4.62 20.99
CA CYS A 664 22.15 5.45 21.24
C CYS A 664 21.33 5.74 19.96
N LEU A 665 21.99 5.79 18.79
CA LEU A 665 21.33 5.99 17.48
C LEU A 665 20.50 4.78 17.02
N LEU A 666 20.71 3.59 17.59
CA LEU A 666 19.92 2.39 17.28
C LEU A 666 18.53 2.43 17.93
N GLY A 667 18.25 3.43 18.77
CA GLY A 667 16.94 3.68 19.34
C GLY A 667 15.91 4.25 18.34
N CYS A 668 16.34 4.78 17.17
CA CYS A 668 15.40 5.35 16.20
C CYS A 668 15.89 5.30 14.74
N GLY A 669 16.62 6.32 14.26
CA GLY A 669 16.79 6.61 12.83
C GLY A 669 17.49 5.51 12.02
N ILE A 670 18.60 4.97 12.54
CA ILE A 670 19.37 3.92 11.86
C ILE A 670 18.53 2.64 11.74
N SER A 671 17.99 2.17 12.86
CA SER A 671 17.13 0.98 12.92
C SER A 671 15.91 1.12 12.01
N THR A 672 15.33 2.31 11.93
CA THR A 672 14.19 2.62 11.07
C THR A 672 14.52 2.48 9.59
N GLY A 673 15.57 3.14 9.11
CA GLY A 673 15.96 3.08 7.70
C GLY A 673 16.44 1.69 7.29
N TYR A 674 17.28 1.06 8.11
CA TYR A 674 17.77 -0.31 7.85
C TYR A 674 16.61 -1.31 7.77
N GLY A 675 15.71 -1.28 8.77
CA GLY A 675 14.53 -2.17 8.81
C GLY A 675 13.49 -1.86 7.72
N ALA A 676 13.39 -0.61 7.26
CA ALA A 676 12.55 -0.27 6.12
C ALA A 676 12.95 -1.10 4.88
N ALA A 677 14.25 -1.21 4.62
CA ALA A 677 14.78 -2.01 3.51
C ALA A 677 14.64 -3.52 3.77
N VAL A 678 15.16 -4.04 4.90
CA VAL A 678 15.31 -5.49 5.10
C VAL A 678 14.05 -6.19 5.64
N ASN A 679 13.19 -5.49 6.39
CA ASN A 679 11.97 -6.08 6.97
C ASN A 679 10.70 -5.68 6.21
N THR A 680 10.55 -4.39 5.90
CA THR A 680 9.28 -3.86 5.36
C THR A 680 9.19 -4.04 3.85
N ALA A 681 10.21 -3.55 3.13
CA ALA A 681 10.35 -3.75 1.69
C ALA A 681 10.76 -5.20 1.38
N LYS A 682 11.68 -5.76 2.18
CA LYS A 682 12.36 -7.04 1.93
C LYS A 682 13.06 -7.03 0.57
N VAL A 683 13.88 -6.00 0.37
CA VAL A 683 14.65 -5.80 -0.87
C VAL A 683 15.38 -7.10 -1.25
N GLU A 684 15.21 -7.55 -2.48
CA GLU A 684 15.90 -8.73 -2.99
C GLU A 684 17.28 -8.39 -3.59
N PRO A 685 18.23 -9.34 -3.63
CA PRO A 685 19.46 -9.17 -4.37
C PRO A 685 19.19 -8.86 -5.86
N GLY A 686 19.91 -7.89 -6.41
CA GLY A 686 19.78 -7.45 -7.79
C GLY A 686 18.75 -6.34 -8.01
N SER A 687 17.94 -5.98 -7.02
CA SER A 687 16.91 -4.93 -7.15
C SER A 687 17.49 -3.53 -7.42
N THR A 688 16.69 -2.69 -8.08
CA THR A 688 16.94 -1.25 -8.23
C THR A 688 16.13 -0.47 -7.18
N CYS A 689 16.78 0.39 -6.41
CA CYS A 689 16.17 1.17 -5.34
C CYS A 689 16.29 2.68 -5.57
N ALA A 690 15.26 3.45 -5.17
CA ALA A 690 15.31 4.91 -5.06
C ALA A 690 15.08 5.35 -3.60
N VAL A 691 15.90 6.29 -3.10
CA VAL A 691 15.80 6.80 -1.73
C VAL A 691 15.63 8.31 -1.75
N PHE A 692 14.46 8.79 -1.36
CA PHE A 692 14.09 10.20 -1.33
C PHE A 692 14.39 10.78 0.06
N GLY A 693 15.31 11.74 0.12
CA GLY A 693 15.83 12.33 1.35
C GLY A 693 17.07 11.60 1.85
N LEU A 694 18.21 12.29 1.89
CA LEU A 694 19.52 11.72 2.24
C LEU A 694 19.99 12.16 3.63
N GLY A 695 19.04 12.27 4.58
CA GLY A 695 19.36 12.40 6.01
C GLY A 695 19.72 11.05 6.66
N GLY A 696 19.85 11.01 7.99
CA GLY A 696 20.23 9.78 8.71
C GLY A 696 19.34 8.57 8.39
N VAL A 697 18.02 8.77 8.29
CA VAL A 697 17.10 7.69 7.89
C VAL A 697 17.36 7.20 6.46
N GLY A 698 17.51 8.11 5.50
CA GLY A 698 17.75 7.74 4.10
C GLY A 698 19.11 7.07 3.89
N LEU A 699 20.16 7.53 4.58
CA LEU A 699 21.47 6.88 4.58
C LEU A 699 21.39 5.46 5.16
N ALA A 700 20.58 5.24 6.20
CA ALA A 700 20.34 3.92 6.75
C ALA A 700 19.51 3.01 5.81
N VAL A 701 18.58 3.57 5.03
CA VAL A 701 17.91 2.85 3.93
C VAL A 701 18.92 2.42 2.87
N ILE A 702 19.80 3.32 2.43
CA ILE A 702 20.86 3.00 1.45
C ILE A 702 21.74 1.85 1.97
N MET A 703 22.15 1.91 3.24
CA MET A 703 22.89 0.84 3.90
C MET A 703 22.11 -0.48 3.88
N GLY A 704 20.82 -0.45 4.23
CA GLY A 704 19.96 -1.64 4.20
C GLY A 704 19.80 -2.24 2.80
N CYS A 705 19.58 -1.41 1.78
CA CYS A 705 19.54 -1.83 0.38
C CYS A 705 20.88 -2.45 -0.06
N LYS A 706 22.01 -1.87 0.37
CA LYS A 706 23.34 -2.39 0.06
C LYS A 706 23.58 -3.76 0.70
N VAL A 707 23.23 -3.92 1.98
CA VAL A 707 23.30 -5.20 2.70
C VAL A 707 22.40 -6.26 2.06
N ALA A 708 21.22 -5.86 1.58
CA ALA A 708 20.29 -6.74 0.88
C ALA A 708 20.76 -7.15 -0.55
N GLY A 709 21.82 -6.53 -1.07
CA GLY A 709 22.39 -6.87 -2.38
C GLY A 709 21.73 -6.14 -3.56
N ALA A 710 21.10 -4.98 -3.35
CA ALA A 710 20.59 -4.15 -4.44
C ALA A 710 21.69 -3.80 -5.45
N SER A 711 21.39 -3.91 -6.74
CA SER A 711 22.35 -3.67 -7.84
C SER A 711 22.56 -2.19 -8.13
N ARG A 712 21.49 -1.40 -7.98
CA ARG A 712 21.47 0.04 -8.27
C ARG A 712 20.69 0.76 -7.18
N ILE A 713 21.30 1.78 -6.57
CA ILE A 713 20.72 2.55 -5.47
C ILE A 713 20.83 4.04 -5.82
N ILE A 714 19.70 4.65 -6.17
CA ILE A 714 19.59 6.04 -6.60
C ILE A 714 19.23 6.90 -5.38
N GLY A 715 20.14 7.78 -4.95
CA GLY A 715 19.88 8.75 -3.89
C GLY A 715 19.27 10.04 -4.46
N ILE A 716 18.22 10.56 -3.84
CA ILE A 716 17.52 11.77 -4.29
C ILE A 716 17.46 12.79 -3.14
N ASP A 717 18.07 13.95 -3.31
CA ASP A 717 17.96 15.06 -2.36
C ASP A 717 18.11 16.40 -3.10
N ILE A 718 17.50 17.45 -2.57
CA ILE A 718 17.64 18.82 -3.10
C ILE A 718 18.98 19.44 -2.70
N ASN A 719 19.63 18.93 -1.66
CA ASN A 719 20.96 19.35 -1.26
C ASN A 719 22.01 18.37 -1.82
N LYS A 720 22.81 18.86 -2.79
CA LYS A 720 23.87 18.08 -3.44
C LYS A 720 25.04 17.75 -2.51
N ASP A 721 25.25 18.51 -1.44
CA ASP A 721 26.35 18.29 -0.49
C ASP A 721 26.23 16.93 0.21
N LYS A 722 25.02 16.37 0.29
CA LYS A 722 24.75 15.05 0.87
C LYS A 722 25.17 13.88 -0.03
N PHE A 723 25.45 14.12 -1.31
CA PHE A 723 25.68 13.04 -2.28
C PHE A 723 26.95 12.27 -1.98
N ALA A 724 28.04 12.95 -1.58
CA ALA A 724 29.29 12.29 -1.23
C ALA A 724 29.08 11.27 -0.10
N LYS A 725 28.41 11.68 0.98
CA LYS A 725 28.07 10.79 2.09
C LYS A 725 27.16 9.64 1.65
N ALA A 726 26.15 9.91 0.82
CA ALA A 726 25.27 8.86 0.30
C ALA A 726 26.05 7.79 -0.49
N LYS A 727 27.07 8.18 -1.26
CA LYS A 727 27.96 7.23 -1.96
C LYS A 727 28.76 6.35 -0.99
N GLU A 728 29.29 6.92 0.11
CA GLU A 728 29.98 6.15 1.16
C GLU A 728 29.07 5.09 1.82
N PHE A 729 27.78 5.37 1.92
CA PHE A 729 26.78 4.43 2.45
C PHE A 729 26.33 3.37 1.44
N GLY A 730 26.55 3.59 0.14
CA GLY A 730 26.29 2.59 -0.89
C GLY A 730 25.44 3.07 -2.06
N ALA A 731 25.05 4.35 -2.14
CA ALA A 731 24.36 4.85 -3.33
C ALA A 731 25.23 4.66 -4.56
N THR A 732 24.66 4.15 -5.66
CA THR A 732 25.38 3.98 -6.93
C THR A 732 25.36 5.26 -7.75
N GLU A 733 24.35 6.11 -7.55
CA GLU A 733 24.19 7.42 -8.19
C GLU A 733 23.33 8.33 -7.31
N CYS A 734 23.44 9.64 -7.52
CA CYS A 734 22.63 10.64 -6.83
C CYS A 734 22.12 11.66 -7.83
N ILE A 735 20.89 12.13 -7.64
CA ILE A 735 20.25 13.13 -8.50
C ILE A 735 19.56 14.21 -7.66
N ASN A 736 19.61 15.46 -8.13
CA ASN A 736 18.86 16.55 -7.53
C ASN A 736 17.61 16.83 -8.38
N PRO A 737 16.39 16.79 -7.82
CA PRO A 737 15.17 17.12 -8.56
C PRO A 737 15.19 18.50 -9.22
N GLN A 738 15.96 19.46 -8.69
CA GLN A 738 16.08 20.82 -9.22
C GLN A 738 16.89 20.92 -10.52
N ASP A 739 17.63 19.86 -10.89
CA ASP A 739 18.41 19.82 -12.14
C ASP A 739 17.57 19.41 -13.36
N PHE A 740 16.28 19.10 -13.17
CA PHE A 740 15.40 18.58 -14.22
C PHE A 740 14.17 19.46 -14.42
N SER A 741 13.73 19.57 -15.68
CA SER A 741 12.45 20.22 -16.04
C SER A 741 11.26 19.26 -15.93
N LYS A 742 11.50 17.95 -16.06
CA LYS A 742 10.49 16.90 -15.87
C LYS A 742 10.27 16.63 -14.38
N SER A 743 9.15 16.00 -14.07
CA SER A 743 8.92 15.53 -12.69
C SER A 743 9.93 14.44 -12.29
N ILE A 744 10.31 14.40 -11.02
CA ILE A 744 11.35 13.46 -10.56
C ILE A 744 10.98 11.99 -10.81
N GLN A 745 9.68 11.64 -10.72
CA GLN A 745 9.21 10.30 -11.04
C GLN A 745 9.35 9.96 -12.53
N GLU A 746 9.13 10.92 -13.44
CA GLU A 746 9.34 10.71 -14.88
C GLU A 746 10.83 10.52 -15.19
N VAL A 747 11.70 11.31 -14.56
CA VAL A 747 13.16 11.16 -14.67
C VAL A 747 13.59 9.75 -14.23
N LEU A 748 13.11 9.29 -13.06
CA LEU A 748 13.43 7.95 -12.56
C LEU A 748 12.89 6.84 -13.47
N ILE A 749 11.67 6.96 -13.97
CA ILE A 749 11.07 6.00 -14.91
C ILE A 749 11.92 5.90 -16.19
N GLU A 750 12.38 7.03 -16.74
CA GLU A 750 13.23 7.07 -17.92
C GLU A 750 14.62 6.48 -17.65
N MET A 751 15.22 6.81 -16.51
CA MET A 751 16.53 6.29 -16.10
C MET A 751 16.56 4.76 -15.88
N THR A 752 15.40 4.15 -15.61
CA THR A 752 15.29 2.75 -15.15
C THR A 752 14.42 1.88 -16.05
N ASP A 753 14.02 2.38 -17.22
CA ASP A 753 13.18 1.68 -18.19
C ASP A 753 11.88 1.15 -17.56
N GLY A 754 11.16 2.01 -16.85
CA GLY A 754 9.82 1.69 -16.32
C GLY A 754 9.60 1.95 -14.83
N GLY A 755 10.65 2.31 -14.09
CA GLY A 755 10.62 2.63 -12.65
C GLY A 755 11.51 1.71 -11.81
N VAL A 756 11.67 2.05 -10.52
CA VAL A 756 12.49 1.28 -9.57
C VAL A 756 11.72 0.12 -8.92
N ASP A 757 12.39 -0.96 -8.55
CA ASP A 757 11.73 -2.08 -7.84
C ASP A 757 11.24 -1.63 -6.46
N PHE A 758 12.06 -0.84 -5.74
CA PHE A 758 11.72 -0.30 -4.43
C PHE A 758 12.00 1.21 -4.34
N SER A 759 11.06 1.96 -3.77
CA SER A 759 11.27 3.37 -3.44
C SER A 759 11.02 3.63 -1.96
N PHE A 760 11.82 4.49 -1.35
CA PHE A 760 11.71 4.85 0.06
C PHE A 760 11.59 6.35 0.21
N GLU A 761 10.58 6.82 0.93
CA GLU A 761 10.42 8.24 1.26
C GLU A 761 10.84 8.49 2.70
N CYS A 762 11.89 9.28 2.89
CA CYS A 762 12.59 9.47 4.17
C CYS A 762 12.63 10.93 4.63
N ILE A 763 11.67 11.75 4.21
CA ILE A 763 11.59 13.20 4.52
C ILE A 763 10.41 13.48 5.45
N GLY A 764 9.24 12.90 5.18
CA GLY A 764 7.99 13.21 5.88
C GLY A 764 7.24 14.36 5.23
N ASN A 765 7.44 14.57 3.93
CA ASN A 765 6.84 15.68 3.22
C ASN A 765 5.82 15.21 2.17
N VAL A 766 4.53 15.41 2.47
CA VAL A 766 3.45 15.25 1.48
C VAL A 766 3.47 16.33 0.41
N LYS A 767 4.06 17.52 0.63
CA LYS A 767 4.01 18.72 -0.21
C LYS A 767 5.39 19.38 -0.33
N VAL A 768 6.13 19.15 -1.41
CA VAL A 768 7.33 19.96 -1.67
C VAL A 768 6.88 21.35 -2.16
N MET A 769 7.08 22.38 -1.34
CA MET A 769 6.63 23.77 -1.61
C MET A 769 7.46 24.52 -2.66
N LYS A 770 6.84 25.59 -3.19
CA LYS A 770 6.90 26.23 -4.53
C LYS A 770 7.95 27.36 -4.69
N PRO A 771 8.11 27.97 -5.90
CA PRO A 771 7.35 29.20 -6.17
C PRO A 771 6.56 29.25 -7.50
N LEU A 772 5.47 30.02 -7.42
CA LEU A 772 4.54 30.59 -8.43
C LEU A 772 4.77 30.27 -9.92
N SER A 773 4.33 29.10 -10.41
CA SER A 773 3.54 28.97 -11.66
C SER A 773 3.11 27.53 -12.02
N MET A 774 3.64 26.48 -11.37
CA MET A 774 3.14 25.10 -11.54
C MET A 774 3.08 24.36 -10.19
N PRO A 775 2.01 23.59 -9.88
CA PRO A 775 2.01 22.64 -8.76
C PRO A 775 3.00 21.49 -9.04
N TRP A 776 4.10 21.43 -8.28
CA TRP A 776 5.06 20.33 -8.28
C TRP A 776 4.51 19.11 -7.52
N PRO A 777 4.89 17.87 -7.88
CA PRO A 777 4.41 16.66 -7.22
C PRO A 777 5.02 16.42 -5.82
N GLU A 778 4.14 15.95 -4.95
CA GLU A 778 4.26 15.43 -3.59
C GLU A 778 5.37 14.35 -3.49
N SER A 779 6.30 14.41 -2.52
CA SER A 779 7.46 13.49 -2.50
C SER A 779 7.05 12.01 -2.29
N GLN A 780 6.07 11.75 -1.43
CA GLN A 780 5.52 10.42 -1.16
C GLN A 780 4.79 9.84 -2.38
N ARG A 781 4.02 10.68 -3.09
CA ARG A 781 3.39 10.30 -4.36
C ARG A 781 4.43 10.02 -5.44
N SER A 782 5.46 10.87 -5.53
CA SER A 782 6.53 10.74 -6.52
C SER A 782 7.29 9.43 -6.31
N ALA A 783 7.58 9.05 -5.06
CA ALA A 783 8.16 7.75 -4.73
C ALA A 783 7.28 6.60 -5.25
N LEU A 784 5.97 6.60 -4.95
CA LEU A 784 5.06 5.59 -5.49
C LEU A 784 5.02 5.59 -7.03
N GLU A 785 4.86 6.73 -7.67
CA GLU A 785 4.73 6.82 -9.13
C GLU A 785 6.03 6.42 -9.85
N ALA A 786 7.20 6.64 -9.22
CA ALA A 786 8.51 6.22 -9.70
C ALA A 786 8.77 4.71 -9.57
N ALA A 787 8.01 4.01 -8.72
CA ALA A 787 8.12 2.56 -8.60
C ALA A 787 7.70 1.87 -9.91
N HIS A 788 8.28 0.71 -10.18
CA HIS A 788 8.06 -0.03 -11.42
C HIS A 788 6.62 -0.52 -11.52
N LYS A 789 6.02 -0.41 -12.69
CA LYS A 789 4.68 -0.97 -12.93
C LYS A 789 4.69 -2.49 -12.76
N GLY A 790 3.63 -3.05 -12.21
CA GLY A 790 3.44 -4.50 -12.09
C GLY A 790 3.91 -5.05 -10.74
N TRP A 791 5.02 -4.57 -10.19
CA TRP A 791 5.59 -5.11 -8.95
C TRP A 791 6.23 -4.10 -7.99
N GLY A 792 6.39 -2.84 -8.40
CA GLY A 792 7.15 -1.86 -7.62
C GLY A 792 6.53 -1.57 -6.25
N VAL A 793 7.37 -1.44 -5.23
CA VAL A 793 6.94 -1.20 -3.85
C VAL A 793 7.48 0.14 -3.35
N SER A 794 6.59 1.00 -2.84
CA SER A 794 6.96 2.24 -2.18
C SER A 794 6.73 2.15 -0.68
N VAL A 795 7.75 2.50 0.11
CA VAL A 795 7.71 2.49 1.58
C VAL A 795 7.85 3.92 2.10
N VAL A 796 6.80 4.39 2.78
CA VAL A 796 6.82 5.64 3.53
C VAL A 796 7.54 5.40 4.85
N VAL A 797 8.63 6.13 5.07
CA VAL A 797 9.44 6.10 6.29
C VAL A 797 9.35 7.43 7.04
N GLY A 798 9.28 8.53 6.30
CA GLY A 798 9.09 9.86 6.86
C GLY A 798 7.69 10.06 7.44
N VAL A 799 7.61 10.81 8.55
CA VAL A 799 6.35 11.12 9.24
C VAL A 799 5.83 12.46 8.74
N ALA A 800 4.65 12.46 8.13
CA ALA A 800 3.98 13.67 7.65
C ALA A 800 3.38 14.49 8.80
N ALA A 801 3.28 15.81 8.60
CA ALA A 801 2.57 16.68 9.53
C ALA A 801 1.09 16.29 9.66
N SER A 802 0.51 16.53 10.83
CA SER A 802 -0.89 16.18 11.08
C SER A 802 -1.87 16.88 10.13
N GLY A 803 -2.84 16.11 9.65
CA GLY A 803 -3.90 16.59 8.76
C GLY A 803 -3.51 16.59 7.28
N GLU A 804 -2.28 16.22 6.97
CA GLU A 804 -1.83 16.02 5.61
C GLU A 804 -2.26 14.65 5.06
N GLU A 805 -2.53 14.59 3.76
CA GLU A 805 -2.99 13.39 3.07
C GLU A 805 -2.06 13.04 1.90
N ILE A 806 -1.91 11.74 1.66
CA ILE A 806 -1.27 11.23 0.45
C ILE A 806 -2.32 10.97 -0.62
N SER A 807 -2.04 11.38 -1.85
CA SER A 807 -2.95 11.18 -2.98
C SER A 807 -2.26 10.50 -4.16
N THR A 808 -2.98 9.65 -4.88
CA THR A 808 -2.54 9.13 -6.17
C THR A 808 -3.74 8.69 -6.99
N ARG A 809 -3.53 8.41 -8.28
CA ARG A 809 -4.56 7.76 -9.09
C ARG A 809 -4.61 6.28 -8.69
N PRO A 810 -5.79 5.72 -8.33
CA PRO A 810 -5.90 4.30 -7.95
C PRO A 810 -5.33 3.33 -9.00
N PHE A 811 -5.34 3.77 -10.27
CA PHE A 811 -4.73 3.04 -11.37
C PHE A 811 -3.24 2.71 -11.16
N GLN A 812 -2.50 3.50 -10.38
CA GLN A 812 -1.11 3.18 -10.03
C GLN A 812 -1.01 1.88 -9.21
N LEU A 813 -1.96 1.65 -8.30
CA LEU A 813 -2.05 0.44 -7.47
C LEU A 813 -2.66 -0.72 -8.24
N VAL A 814 -3.74 -0.47 -9.01
CA VAL A 814 -4.38 -1.48 -9.87
C VAL A 814 -3.38 -2.07 -10.87
N THR A 815 -2.42 -1.28 -11.36
CA THR A 815 -1.36 -1.75 -12.25
C THR A 815 -0.16 -2.37 -11.54
N GLY A 816 -0.32 -2.79 -10.28
CA GLY A 816 0.60 -3.69 -9.59
C GLY A 816 1.61 -3.03 -8.64
N ARG A 817 1.54 -1.72 -8.42
CA ARG A 817 2.36 -1.10 -7.37
C ARG A 817 1.78 -1.34 -5.98
N THR A 818 2.64 -1.42 -4.99
CA THR A 818 2.23 -1.51 -3.58
C THR A 818 2.73 -0.29 -2.81
N TRP A 819 1.85 0.33 -2.03
CA TRP A 819 2.22 1.40 -1.09
C TRP A 819 2.17 0.87 0.34
N LYS A 820 3.26 1.02 1.08
CA LYS A 820 3.39 0.59 2.49
C LYS A 820 4.00 1.72 3.31
N GLY A 821 3.97 1.55 4.62
CA GLY A 821 4.73 2.36 5.57
C GLY A 821 5.50 1.48 6.55
N THR A 822 6.43 2.07 7.27
CA THR A 822 7.18 1.38 8.34
C THR A 822 7.22 2.22 9.61
N ALA A 823 7.21 1.55 10.76
CA ALA A 823 7.40 2.15 12.07
C ALA A 823 8.56 1.43 12.77
N PHE A 824 9.59 2.18 13.15
CA PHE A 824 10.83 1.63 13.71
C PHE A 824 11.41 0.48 12.86
N GLY A 825 11.30 0.58 11.54
CA GLY A 825 11.81 -0.42 10.60
C GLY A 825 11.14 -1.80 10.71
N GLY A 826 10.00 -1.91 11.39
CA GLY A 826 9.31 -3.19 11.65
C GLY A 826 9.99 -4.08 12.70
N TRP A 827 10.96 -3.56 13.46
CA TRP A 827 11.67 -4.32 14.49
C TRP A 827 10.81 -4.53 15.73
N LYS A 828 10.70 -5.78 16.19
CA LYS A 828 10.26 -6.10 17.57
C LYS A 828 11.37 -5.63 18.51
N SER A 829 11.14 -4.50 19.18
CA SER A 829 12.20 -3.67 19.72
C SER A 829 13.12 -4.39 20.73
N VAL A 830 12.56 -4.90 21.83
CA VAL A 830 13.30 -5.54 22.93
C VAL A 830 14.15 -6.72 22.44
N GLU A 831 13.66 -7.51 21.49
CA GLU A 831 14.40 -8.66 20.96
C GLU A 831 15.33 -8.34 19.77
N SER A 832 15.08 -7.25 19.04
CA SER A 832 15.80 -6.94 17.79
C SER A 832 16.92 -5.93 17.99
N VAL A 833 16.74 -4.93 18.84
CA VAL A 833 17.77 -3.90 19.09
C VAL A 833 19.09 -4.51 19.62
N PRO A 834 19.08 -5.51 20.51
CA PRO A 834 20.32 -6.18 20.92
C PRO A 834 21.02 -6.90 19.76
N LYS A 835 20.24 -7.43 18.79
CA LYS A 835 20.79 -8.03 17.57
C LYS A 835 21.42 -6.97 16.67
N LEU A 836 20.79 -5.80 16.53
CA LEU A 836 21.36 -4.67 15.78
C LEU A 836 22.67 -4.18 16.42
N VAL A 837 22.74 -4.12 17.75
CA VAL A 837 24.01 -3.85 18.46
C VAL A 837 25.05 -4.91 18.12
N SER A 838 24.67 -6.19 18.11
CA SER A 838 25.58 -7.28 17.73
C SER A 838 26.05 -7.17 16.26
N GLU A 839 25.17 -6.76 15.34
CA GLU A 839 25.52 -6.49 13.94
C GLU A 839 26.49 -5.30 13.81
N TYR A 840 26.34 -4.28 14.65
CA TYR A 840 27.27 -3.16 14.71
C TYR A 840 28.64 -3.59 15.26
N MET A 841 28.67 -4.32 16.38
CA MET A 841 29.91 -4.81 16.99
C MET A 841 30.69 -5.76 16.07
N SER A 842 29.97 -6.52 15.23
CA SER A 842 30.56 -7.38 14.18
C SER A 842 30.85 -6.65 12.86
N LYS A 843 30.68 -5.32 12.82
CA LYS A 843 30.91 -4.44 11.65
C LYS A 843 30.06 -4.78 10.43
N LYS A 844 28.92 -5.46 10.61
CA LYS A 844 27.94 -5.73 9.55
C LYS A 844 27.16 -4.47 9.19
N ILE A 845 26.84 -3.63 10.18
CA ILE A 845 26.18 -2.34 9.97
C ILE A 845 27.05 -1.19 10.48
N LYS A 846 26.87 -0.01 9.86
CA LYS A 846 27.52 1.25 10.22
C LYS A 846 26.70 1.98 11.28
N VAL A 847 27.38 2.62 12.23
CA VAL A 847 26.78 3.49 13.25
C VAL A 847 27.63 4.73 13.43
N ASP A 848 28.94 4.56 13.55
CA ASP A 848 29.91 5.65 13.75
C ASP A 848 29.82 6.72 12.65
N GLU A 849 29.64 6.31 11.39
CA GLU A 849 29.58 7.21 10.25
C GLU A 849 28.35 8.12 10.21
N PHE A 850 27.35 7.87 11.07
CA PHE A 850 26.21 8.76 11.27
C PHE A 850 26.49 9.88 12.28
N VAL A 851 27.54 9.74 13.10
CA VAL A 851 27.93 10.75 14.09
C VAL A 851 28.81 11.80 13.43
N THR A 852 28.25 12.98 13.15
CA THR A 852 28.97 14.08 12.48
C THR A 852 29.56 15.10 13.45
N GLY A 853 29.18 15.03 14.73
CA GLY A 853 29.74 15.86 15.80
C GLY A 853 29.30 15.39 17.18
N ASN A 854 30.05 15.78 18.21
CA ASN A 854 29.73 15.52 19.61
C ASN A 854 29.66 16.85 20.37
N LEU A 855 28.69 16.99 21.26
CA LEU A 855 28.46 18.17 22.09
C LEU A 855 28.25 17.74 23.53
N SER A 856 28.54 18.64 24.49
CA SER A 856 28.14 18.41 25.87
C SER A 856 26.63 18.61 26.05
N PHE A 857 26.07 18.03 27.11
CA PHE A 857 24.63 18.11 27.38
C PHE A 857 24.14 19.57 27.58
N ASP A 858 24.96 20.42 28.19
CA ASP A 858 24.66 21.85 28.37
C ASP A 858 24.53 22.61 27.02
N GLN A 859 25.01 22.03 25.92
CA GLN A 859 24.96 22.59 24.57
C GLN A 859 23.81 22.02 23.72
N ILE A 860 22.81 21.36 24.32
CA ILE A 860 21.74 20.68 23.57
C ILE A 860 21.00 21.59 22.57
N ASN A 861 20.76 22.87 22.89
CA ASN A 861 20.13 23.80 21.94
C ASN A 861 20.97 23.99 20.67
N LYS A 862 22.31 23.99 20.79
CA LYS A 862 23.21 24.03 19.62
C LYS A 862 23.07 22.76 18.76
N ALA A 863 22.75 21.61 19.34
CA ALA A 863 22.47 20.39 18.58
C ALA A 863 21.20 20.55 17.72
N PHE A 864 20.17 21.22 18.24
CA PHE A 864 18.98 21.60 17.45
C PHE A 864 19.36 22.58 16.33
N ASP A 865 20.17 23.60 16.59
CA ASP A 865 20.61 24.55 15.56
C ASP A 865 21.36 23.84 14.42
N LEU A 866 22.29 22.93 14.77
CA LEU A 866 23.00 22.10 13.79
C LEU A 866 22.05 21.24 12.96
N MET A 867 21.00 20.67 13.57
CA MET A 867 19.97 19.93 12.86
C MET A 867 19.26 20.79 11.80
N HIS A 868 18.81 21.98 12.18
CA HIS A 868 18.07 22.87 11.28
C HIS A 868 18.94 23.40 10.14
N SER A 869 20.23 23.62 10.39
CA SER A 869 21.15 24.14 9.37
C SER A 869 21.38 23.18 8.20
N GLY A 870 21.18 21.87 8.40
CA GLY A 870 21.49 20.85 7.41
C GLY A 870 22.99 20.66 7.13
N ASN A 871 23.87 21.42 7.80
CA ASN A 871 25.32 21.25 7.77
C ASN A 871 25.69 20.07 8.67
N ARG A 872 25.60 18.86 8.13
CA ARG A 872 25.91 17.61 8.82
C ARG A 872 26.92 16.80 8.01
#